data_AF-A0A353WZK5-F1
#
_entry.id   AF-A0A353WZK5-F1
#
_cell.length_a   1.000
_cell.length_b   1.000
_cell.length_c   1.000
_cell.angle_alpha   90.00
_cell.angle_beta   90.00
_cell.angle_gamma   90.00
#
_symmetry.space_group_name_H-M   'P 1'
#
loop_
_entity.id
_entity.type
_entity.pdbx_description
1 polymer ?
#
loop_
_entity_poly.entity_id
_entity_poly.type
_entity_poly.pdbx_seq_one_letter_code
_entity_poly.pdbx_strand_id
1 'polypeptide(L)'
;MNNKTMVRKLLTAFLMLNLFVHAGFGQEDIDSDERREEARQLVSFYYFSLNVLGDPGAAVSEKETIIQQSYQKIFKSPEVQIEDDLDTARQVVLYKDVQAYLKDVEFFFKAIRFDYEIDSITAETGEKGIRYLKIKLNQQWNGINHFDDSLKKSSVRYIEVGLNEQSEGLQIASIYTTKLNRDELLVQWWNELPAIWQNRVGERVKVTETVDLSDVKAIGPEGFRIEGGALMPANDIDWGKVLTSATKVDSLDFSDSEINDLQPIEQMDALVYLNIQNTTITDLQPLRYTSKLKNFNAAGSSISGIGALKFNLELQKLDISETGVDSLQVVRKFPKLTYLDASNTSVTDLSPLSELKQLRYLDVANTRVLHLVELQELTRIETLNVANTQISDLAPIGDFEELEKLDISGITIQSMDVFSKLKNLKALIADNSNINSLEVFENLENLKTIFADNADVTDEHVRSWYNQKANVNVIYKTARLESWWNDMGGLWQKAILPEYSGESPPSRELLHEAILTDSIHFADNQSLTDIQPVEELLGVKYLDISGTGVSSLDPLKNHADLQYLDISKTSIISVEVLEGKEKLKTLKAEYTGVSDLSALSGLPSLRALYFDSAAVKEISVINALPGFRIGYFDHCGITATQMKDWTFHEDSAIVVFRTQELRDWWGNLPDVWQDIFRDQYDMSRRPDREALHQLTGRHTLEFQSVIMKGLKPVMAFQRLKSLSFSDSQISSLQPLSVIATLEKLHCPRNPVGSLEPLQLLSELKEVNIEQTPIQDLSPLQNANKMEKIIFNSTEIKDISVLANMPELRVIEMANTPVRNLKEIEELSNLELVRCFNTRISDKRVESFKKAQPNCQVVYY
;
A
#
# COMPACT_ATOMS: atom_id res chain seq x y z
N MET A 1 -5.47 -59.41 -18.20
CA MET A 1 -4.26 -59.99 -18.85
C MET A 1 -3.05 -59.15 -18.47
N ASN A 2 -1.89 -59.75 -18.19
CA ASN A 2 -0.73 -59.06 -17.59
C ASN A 2 -0.05 -58.07 -18.57
N ASN A 3 0.25 -56.85 -18.12
CA ASN A 3 0.91 -55.75 -18.86
C ASN A 3 2.15 -56.18 -19.68
N LYS A 4 2.94 -57.14 -19.17
CA LYS A 4 4.12 -57.71 -19.87
C LYS A 4 3.80 -58.46 -21.15
N THR A 5 2.60 -59.01 -21.29
CA THR A 5 2.17 -59.82 -22.45
C THR A 5 1.73 -58.92 -23.61
N MET A 6 1.19 -57.74 -23.29
CA MET A 6 0.67 -56.79 -24.27
C MET A 6 1.80 -55.90 -24.82
N VAL A 7 2.70 -55.41 -23.95
CA VAL A 7 3.96 -54.74 -24.37
C VAL A 7 4.82 -55.65 -25.24
N ARG A 8 4.89 -56.96 -24.94
CA ARG A 8 5.53 -57.93 -25.84
C ARG A 8 4.84 -57.97 -27.20
N LYS A 9 3.51 -58.05 -27.28
CA LYS A 9 2.77 -58.06 -28.56
C LYS A 9 2.94 -56.76 -29.36
N LEU A 10 2.96 -55.60 -28.68
CA LEU A 10 3.26 -54.29 -29.26
C LEU A 10 4.68 -54.27 -29.83
N LEU A 11 5.68 -54.71 -29.06
CA LEU A 11 7.05 -54.84 -29.55
C LEU A 11 7.17 -55.85 -30.69
N THR A 12 6.47 -56.98 -30.66
CA THR A 12 6.53 -57.99 -31.73
C THR A 12 5.88 -57.48 -33.01
N ALA A 13 4.74 -56.78 -32.94
CA ALA A 13 4.11 -56.14 -34.09
C ALA A 13 4.96 -54.98 -34.63
N PHE A 14 5.59 -54.22 -33.74
CA PHE A 14 6.52 -53.13 -34.07
C PHE A 14 7.84 -53.64 -34.68
N LEU A 15 8.35 -54.79 -34.23
CA LEU A 15 9.51 -55.47 -34.80
C LEU A 15 9.17 -56.07 -36.18
N MET A 16 7.96 -56.59 -36.37
CA MET A 16 7.49 -57.09 -37.68
C MET A 16 7.46 -55.97 -38.73
N LEU A 17 7.05 -54.76 -38.36
CA LEU A 17 7.03 -53.60 -39.27
C LEU A 17 8.44 -53.09 -39.64
N ASN A 18 9.45 -53.26 -38.78
CA ASN A 18 10.82 -52.76 -38.99
C ASN A 18 11.78 -53.78 -39.66
N LEU A 19 11.30 -54.99 -40.01
CA LEU A 19 12.16 -56.05 -40.56
C LEU A 19 12.50 -55.87 -42.05
N PHE A 20 11.99 -54.84 -42.73
CA PHE A 20 12.31 -54.57 -44.13
C PHE A 20 13.18 -53.32 -44.27
N VAL A 21 14.49 -53.55 -44.39
CA VAL A 21 15.44 -52.59 -44.94
C VAL A 21 15.23 -52.57 -46.46
N HIS A 22 14.87 -51.38 -46.95
CA HIS A 22 14.54 -51.03 -48.33
C HIS A 22 15.56 -51.54 -49.36
N ALA A 23 15.15 -52.47 -50.22
CA ALA A 23 15.62 -52.49 -51.60
C ALA A 23 14.84 -51.39 -52.34
N GLY A 24 15.54 -50.48 -53.02
CA GLY A 24 14.92 -49.32 -53.66
C GLY A 24 13.85 -49.73 -54.67
N PHE A 25 12.58 -49.51 -54.31
CA PHE A 25 11.42 -49.87 -55.11
C PHE A 25 10.66 -48.59 -55.45
N GLY A 26 10.63 -48.24 -56.74
CA GLY A 26 9.86 -47.10 -57.26
C GLY A 26 8.37 -47.41 -57.42
N GLN A 27 7.61 -46.42 -57.89
CA GLN A 27 6.15 -46.53 -58.18
C GLN A 27 5.75 -47.71 -59.09
N GLU A 28 6.68 -48.29 -59.84
CA GLU A 28 6.44 -49.40 -60.77
C GLU A 28 6.21 -50.75 -60.06
N ASP A 29 6.67 -50.93 -58.80
CA ASP A 29 6.67 -52.23 -58.08
C ASP A 29 5.58 -52.40 -57.00
N ILE A 30 4.60 -51.49 -56.97
CA ILE A 30 3.55 -51.49 -55.94
C ILE A 30 2.61 -52.71 -55.99
N ASP A 31 2.57 -53.44 -57.11
CA ASP A 31 1.70 -54.61 -57.33
C ASP A 31 2.41 -55.97 -57.10
N SER A 32 3.57 -55.98 -56.46
CA SER A 32 4.31 -57.20 -56.11
C SER A 32 3.67 -57.96 -54.93
N ASP A 33 3.91 -59.26 -54.85
CA ASP A 33 3.41 -60.10 -53.74
C ASP A 33 3.98 -59.66 -52.38
N GLU A 34 5.22 -59.16 -52.34
CA GLU A 34 5.83 -58.58 -51.13
C GLU A 34 5.07 -57.34 -50.65
N ARG A 35 4.68 -56.43 -51.55
CA ARG A 35 3.88 -55.24 -51.20
C ARG A 35 2.47 -55.60 -50.76
N ARG A 36 1.85 -56.64 -51.34
CA ARG A 36 0.55 -57.13 -50.87
C ARG A 36 0.64 -57.70 -49.46
N GLU A 37 1.72 -58.38 -49.10
CA GLU A 37 1.94 -58.89 -47.74
C GLU A 37 2.24 -57.76 -46.74
N GLU A 38 3.05 -56.77 -47.12
CA GLU A 38 3.29 -55.56 -46.33
C GLU A 38 1.95 -54.83 -46.04
N ALA A 39 1.07 -54.72 -47.05
CA ALA A 39 -0.26 -54.13 -46.89
C ALA A 39 -1.15 -54.94 -45.91
N ARG A 40 -1.06 -56.27 -45.88
CA ARG A 40 -1.79 -57.11 -44.88
C ARG A 40 -1.30 -56.83 -43.46
N GLN A 41 0.00 -56.73 -43.28
CA GLN A 41 0.61 -56.45 -41.97
C GLN A 41 0.24 -55.04 -41.48
N LEU A 42 0.23 -54.06 -42.37
CA LEU A 42 -0.21 -52.70 -42.08
C LEU A 42 -1.67 -52.67 -41.58
N VAL A 43 -2.58 -53.36 -42.28
CA VAL A 43 -3.99 -53.50 -41.83
C VAL A 43 -4.08 -54.23 -40.49
N SER A 44 -3.26 -55.25 -40.27
CA SER A 44 -3.21 -55.95 -38.98
C SER A 44 -2.77 -55.05 -37.84
N PHE A 45 -1.76 -54.22 -38.07
CA PHE A 45 -1.28 -53.25 -37.09
C PHE A 45 -2.30 -52.14 -36.83
N TYR A 46 -3.03 -51.70 -37.86
CA TYR A 46 -4.16 -50.78 -37.73
C TYR A 46 -5.24 -51.32 -36.79
N TYR A 47 -5.79 -52.50 -37.07
CA TYR A 47 -6.83 -53.11 -36.22
C TYR A 47 -6.31 -53.50 -34.83
N PHE A 48 -5.04 -53.89 -34.71
CA PHE A 48 -4.41 -54.06 -33.40
C PHE A 48 -4.46 -52.75 -32.59
N SER A 49 -4.11 -51.62 -33.21
CA SER A 49 -4.13 -50.31 -32.55
C SER A 49 -5.53 -49.90 -32.12
N LEU A 50 -6.55 -50.10 -32.97
CA LEU A 50 -7.95 -49.89 -32.62
C LEU A 50 -8.39 -50.74 -31.41
N ASN A 51 -7.97 -52.00 -31.38
CA ASN A 51 -8.27 -52.92 -30.27
C ASN A 51 -7.57 -52.53 -28.96
N VAL A 52 -6.39 -51.90 -29.00
CA VAL A 52 -5.76 -51.33 -27.79
C VAL A 52 -6.55 -50.13 -27.30
N LEU A 53 -6.99 -49.24 -28.20
CA LEU A 53 -7.84 -48.10 -27.85
C LEU A 53 -9.17 -48.56 -27.22
N GLY A 54 -9.76 -49.62 -27.78
CA GLY A 54 -10.99 -50.23 -27.30
C GLY A 54 -10.86 -51.13 -26.06
N ASP A 55 -9.65 -51.42 -25.56
CA ASP A 55 -9.46 -52.24 -24.36
C ASP A 55 -9.64 -51.38 -23.09
N PRO A 56 -10.60 -51.69 -22.20
CA PRO A 56 -10.77 -50.98 -20.94
C PRO A 56 -9.59 -51.15 -19.97
N GLY A 57 -8.76 -52.20 -20.15
CA GLY A 57 -7.58 -52.48 -19.34
C GLY A 57 -6.29 -51.82 -19.82
N ALA A 58 -6.28 -51.17 -20.98
CA ALA A 58 -5.09 -50.49 -21.51
C ALA A 58 -4.82 -49.18 -20.76
N ALA A 59 -3.53 -48.86 -20.55
CA ALA A 59 -3.17 -47.64 -19.80
C ALA A 59 -3.52 -46.39 -20.62
N VAL A 60 -3.96 -45.33 -19.94
CA VAL A 60 -4.37 -44.08 -20.61
C VAL A 60 -3.20 -43.48 -21.42
N SER A 61 -1.98 -43.54 -20.89
CA SER A 61 -0.77 -43.09 -21.60
C SER A 61 -0.48 -43.89 -22.88
N GLU A 62 -0.82 -45.17 -22.92
CA GLU A 62 -0.67 -46.00 -24.12
C GLU A 62 -1.67 -45.59 -25.20
N LYS A 63 -2.95 -45.36 -24.81
CA LYS A 63 -3.98 -44.87 -25.73
C LYS A 63 -3.63 -43.50 -26.30
N GLU A 64 -3.18 -42.59 -25.43
CA GLU A 64 -2.70 -41.25 -25.84
C GLU A 64 -1.51 -41.35 -26.81
N THR A 65 -0.56 -42.25 -26.57
CA THR A 65 0.59 -42.48 -27.47
C THR A 65 0.15 -42.98 -28.85
N ILE A 66 -0.91 -43.80 -28.93
CA ILE A 66 -1.47 -44.24 -30.21
C ILE A 66 -2.08 -43.05 -30.97
N ILE A 67 -2.94 -42.29 -30.29
CA ILE A 67 -3.67 -41.15 -30.88
C ILE A 67 -2.72 -40.03 -31.32
N GLN A 68 -1.63 -39.79 -30.59
CA GLN A 68 -0.74 -38.65 -30.84
C GLN A 68 0.48 -38.97 -31.71
N GLN A 69 1.01 -40.20 -31.63
CA GLN A 69 2.31 -40.51 -32.23
C GLN A 69 2.27 -41.76 -33.10
N SER A 70 1.74 -42.88 -32.58
CA SER A 70 1.91 -44.17 -33.25
C SER A 70 1.16 -44.26 -34.58
N TYR A 71 0.06 -43.52 -34.74
CA TYR A 71 -0.71 -43.51 -35.99
C TYR A 71 0.10 -43.01 -37.20
N GLN A 72 1.14 -42.19 -36.99
CA GLN A 72 2.00 -41.67 -38.07
C GLN A 72 2.73 -42.80 -38.83
N LYS A 73 2.82 -44.00 -38.23
CA LYS A 73 3.39 -45.21 -38.88
C LYS A 73 2.37 -45.97 -39.73
N ILE A 74 1.09 -45.68 -39.55
CA ILE A 74 -0.03 -46.39 -40.18
C ILE A 74 -0.55 -45.60 -41.38
N PHE A 75 -0.63 -44.28 -41.24
CA PHE A 75 -1.30 -43.39 -42.18
C PHE A 75 -0.32 -42.45 -42.89
N LYS A 76 -0.65 -42.11 -44.15
CA LYS A 76 0.18 -41.23 -45.00
C LYS A 76 0.39 -39.84 -44.39
N SER A 77 -0.65 -39.33 -43.74
CA SER A 77 -0.60 -38.07 -43.00
C SER A 77 -1.75 -38.03 -41.96
N PRO A 78 -1.74 -37.09 -41.01
CA PRO A 78 -2.85 -36.90 -40.07
C PRO A 78 -4.19 -36.61 -40.78
N GLU A 79 -4.15 -35.99 -41.96
CA GLU A 79 -5.32 -35.59 -42.74
C GLU A 79 -5.97 -36.74 -43.53
N VAL A 80 -5.43 -37.95 -43.46
CA VAL A 80 -6.01 -39.12 -44.10
C VAL A 80 -7.46 -39.31 -43.62
N GLN A 81 -8.37 -39.41 -44.58
CA GLN A 81 -9.80 -39.49 -44.33
C GLN A 81 -10.22 -40.94 -44.08
N ILE A 82 -10.83 -41.14 -42.91
CA ILE A 82 -11.43 -42.39 -42.46
C ILE A 82 -12.93 -42.17 -42.38
N GLU A 83 -13.70 -42.93 -43.16
CA GLU A 83 -15.16 -42.97 -43.03
C GLU A 83 -15.54 -43.42 -41.62
N ASP A 84 -16.31 -42.60 -40.91
CA ASP A 84 -16.83 -42.90 -39.59
C ASP A 84 -17.90 -43.98 -39.69
N ASP A 85 -17.60 -45.12 -39.09
CA ASP A 85 -18.48 -46.26 -39.01
C ASP A 85 -18.77 -46.70 -37.57
N LEU A 86 -18.40 -45.89 -36.59
CA LEU A 86 -18.55 -46.19 -35.16
C LEU A 86 -19.95 -45.84 -34.65
N ASP A 87 -20.61 -44.87 -35.27
CA ASP A 87 -22.00 -44.51 -35.00
C ASP A 87 -22.97 -45.37 -35.83
N THR A 88 -23.78 -46.19 -35.16
CA THR A 88 -24.77 -47.07 -35.82
C THR A 88 -26.08 -46.37 -36.18
N ALA A 89 -26.36 -45.20 -35.61
CA ALA A 89 -27.60 -44.45 -35.85
C ALA A 89 -27.45 -43.42 -36.99
N ARG A 90 -26.22 -43.22 -37.47
CA ARG A 90 -25.87 -42.19 -38.45
C ARG A 90 -26.45 -42.46 -39.83
N GLN A 91 -27.17 -41.48 -40.37
CA GLN A 91 -27.78 -41.53 -41.71
C GLN A 91 -26.91 -40.89 -42.80
N VAL A 92 -25.90 -40.10 -42.43
CA VAL A 92 -25.01 -39.36 -43.34
C VAL A 92 -23.59 -39.88 -43.21
N VAL A 93 -22.93 -40.15 -44.33
CA VAL A 93 -21.53 -40.60 -44.34
C VAL A 93 -20.64 -39.42 -43.92
N LEU A 94 -19.88 -39.60 -42.84
CA LEU A 94 -18.95 -38.61 -42.30
C LEU A 94 -17.53 -39.14 -42.42
N TYR A 95 -16.60 -38.27 -42.81
CA TYR A 95 -15.17 -38.59 -42.85
C TYR A 95 -14.44 -37.84 -41.76
N LYS A 96 -13.51 -38.53 -41.14
CA LYS A 96 -12.72 -38.03 -40.03
C LYS A 96 -11.25 -38.11 -40.38
N ASP A 97 -10.49 -37.14 -39.90
CA ASP A 97 -9.05 -37.30 -39.86
C ASP A 97 -8.65 -38.47 -38.95
N VAL A 98 -7.38 -38.86 -39.01
CA VAL A 98 -6.91 -40.05 -38.29
C VAL A 98 -7.12 -39.91 -36.79
N GLN A 99 -6.73 -38.78 -36.21
CA GLN A 99 -6.77 -38.60 -34.77
C GLN A 99 -8.21 -38.51 -34.25
N ALA A 100 -9.09 -37.86 -35.00
CA ALA A 100 -10.52 -37.78 -34.75
C ALA A 100 -11.14 -39.18 -34.66
N TYR A 101 -10.93 -40.02 -35.68
CA TYR A 101 -11.45 -41.38 -35.68
C TYR A 101 -10.89 -42.23 -34.52
N LEU A 102 -9.59 -42.13 -34.23
CA LEU A 102 -8.98 -42.88 -33.11
C LEU A 102 -9.55 -42.45 -31.75
N LYS A 103 -9.85 -41.16 -31.56
CA LYS A 103 -10.50 -40.67 -30.33
C LYS A 103 -11.93 -41.17 -30.21
N ASP A 104 -12.65 -41.31 -31.31
CA ASP A 104 -14.02 -41.84 -31.31
C ASP A 104 -14.10 -43.29 -30.84
N VAL A 105 -13.09 -44.10 -31.15
CA VAL A 105 -12.99 -45.47 -30.66
C VAL A 105 -12.96 -45.51 -29.13
N GLU A 106 -12.16 -44.64 -28.51
CA GLU A 106 -12.10 -44.51 -27.06
C GLU A 106 -13.35 -43.81 -26.49
N PHE A 107 -13.94 -42.92 -27.27
CA PHE A 107 -15.05 -42.09 -26.80
C PHE A 107 -16.38 -42.83 -26.80
N PHE A 108 -16.78 -43.50 -27.87
CA PHE A 108 -18.13 -44.05 -27.99
C PHE A 108 -18.34 -45.33 -27.16
N PHE A 109 -17.25 -45.99 -26.77
CA PHE A 109 -17.31 -47.33 -26.19
C PHE A 109 -16.54 -47.42 -24.87
N LYS A 110 -17.17 -48.05 -23.87
CA LYS A 110 -16.49 -48.56 -22.66
C LYS A 110 -15.49 -49.66 -23.03
N ALA A 111 -15.87 -50.50 -23.98
CA ALA A 111 -15.02 -51.54 -24.56
C ALA A 111 -15.45 -51.78 -26.00
N ILE A 112 -14.50 -51.89 -26.94
CA ILE A 112 -14.80 -52.26 -28.32
C ILE A 112 -13.70 -53.17 -28.87
N ARG A 113 -14.13 -54.17 -29.64
CA ARG A 113 -13.24 -55.09 -30.34
C ARG A 113 -13.60 -55.15 -31.82
N PHE A 114 -12.59 -54.94 -32.65
CA PHE A 114 -12.63 -55.06 -34.10
C PHE A 114 -12.00 -56.39 -34.53
N ASP A 115 -12.74 -57.12 -35.35
CA ASP A 115 -12.30 -58.29 -36.10
C ASP A 115 -12.48 -57.99 -37.60
N TYR A 116 -11.66 -58.59 -38.46
CA TYR A 116 -11.71 -58.32 -39.90
C TYR A 116 -11.24 -59.52 -40.73
N GLU A 117 -11.74 -59.62 -41.96
CA GLU A 117 -11.32 -60.59 -42.95
C GLU A 117 -11.04 -59.89 -44.29
N ILE A 118 -9.84 -60.05 -44.84
CA ILE A 118 -9.47 -59.42 -46.13
C ILE A 118 -9.99 -60.27 -47.29
N ASP A 119 -10.93 -59.74 -48.06
CA ASP A 119 -11.50 -60.38 -49.25
C ASP A 119 -10.50 -60.38 -50.42
N SER A 120 -9.89 -59.21 -50.70
CA SER A 120 -8.99 -59.05 -51.85
C SER A 120 -8.04 -57.86 -51.67
N ILE A 121 -6.88 -57.93 -52.33
CA ILE A 121 -5.92 -56.84 -52.47
C ILE A 121 -5.61 -56.69 -53.95
N THR A 122 -5.97 -55.56 -54.55
CA THR A 122 -5.83 -55.31 -55.99
C THR A 122 -5.11 -53.99 -56.23
N ALA A 123 -4.16 -53.93 -57.16
CA ALA A 123 -3.59 -52.65 -57.58
C ALA A 123 -4.57 -51.87 -58.47
N GLU A 124 -4.75 -50.59 -58.16
CA GLU A 124 -5.55 -49.64 -58.96
C GLU A 124 -4.69 -48.40 -59.29
N THR A 125 -5.16 -47.58 -60.24
CA THR A 125 -4.52 -46.31 -60.62
C THR A 125 -5.49 -45.16 -60.32
N GLY A 126 -5.07 -44.22 -59.48
CA GLY A 126 -5.89 -43.07 -59.07
C GLY A 126 -5.92 -41.93 -60.10
N GLU A 127 -6.68 -40.87 -59.78
CA GLU A 127 -6.97 -39.73 -60.66
C GLU A 127 -5.73 -38.96 -61.14
N LYS A 128 -4.62 -39.04 -60.41
CA LYS A 128 -3.33 -38.42 -60.77
C LYS A 128 -2.34 -39.39 -61.44
N GLY A 129 -2.80 -40.56 -61.88
CA GLY A 129 -1.94 -41.61 -62.46
C GLY A 129 -1.10 -42.38 -61.43
N ILE A 130 -1.29 -42.11 -60.14
CA ILE A 130 -0.56 -42.76 -59.04
C ILE A 130 -1.20 -44.11 -58.77
N ARG A 131 -0.40 -45.18 -58.79
CA ARG A 131 -0.84 -46.52 -58.41
C ARG A 131 -0.94 -46.67 -56.88
N TYR A 132 -1.91 -47.46 -56.42
CA TYR A 132 -2.11 -47.82 -55.01
C TYR A 132 -2.67 -49.25 -54.90
N LEU A 133 -2.52 -49.87 -53.73
CA LEU A 133 -3.18 -51.13 -53.40
C LEU A 133 -4.54 -50.84 -52.76
N LYS A 134 -5.60 -51.39 -53.34
CA LYS A 134 -6.94 -51.36 -52.77
C LYS A 134 -7.21 -52.68 -52.07
N ILE A 135 -7.49 -52.60 -50.78
CA ILE A 135 -7.83 -53.73 -49.94
C ILE A 135 -9.34 -53.69 -49.73
N LYS A 136 -10.05 -54.71 -50.18
CA LYS A 136 -11.45 -54.93 -49.80
C LYS A 136 -11.46 -55.90 -48.63
N LEU A 137 -12.13 -55.56 -47.55
CA LEU A 137 -12.27 -56.39 -46.37
C LEU A 137 -13.68 -56.33 -45.79
N ASN A 138 -14.06 -57.36 -45.06
CA ASN A 138 -15.24 -57.34 -44.20
C ASN A 138 -14.79 -57.07 -42.76
N GLN A 139 -15.24 -55.93 -42.22
CA GLN A 139 -14.96 -55.53 -40.85
C GLN A 139 -16.17 -55.86 -39.96
N GLN A 140 -15.90 -56.38 -38.78
CA GLN A 140 -16.88 -56.57 -37.72
C GLN A 140 -16.38 -55.94 -36.44
N TRP A 141 -17.23 -55.23 -35.72
CA TRP A 141 -16.90 -54.83 -34.35
C TRP A 141 -18.05 -55.09 -33.41
N ASN A 142 -17.69 -55.44 -32.18
CA ASN A 142 -18.60 -55.60 -31.05
C ASN A 142 -18.15 -54.63 -29.96
N GLY A 143 -19.04 -53.71 -29.58
CA GLY A 143 -18.78 -52.65 -28.62
C GLY A 143 -19.82 -52.59 -27.53
N ILE A 144 -19.41 -52.14 -26.34
CA ILE A 144 -20.29 -51.78 -25.23
C ILE A 144 -20.22 -50.26 -25.11
N ASN A 145 -21.32 -49.56 -25.32
CA ASN A 145 -21.36 -48.09 -25.20
C ASN A 145 -21.34 -47.67 -23.71
N HIS A 146 -21.34 -46.36 -23.44
CA HIS A 146 -21.36 -45.86 -22.05
C HIS A 146 -22.67 -46.13 -21.30
N PHE A 147 -23.73 -46.52 -22.00
CA PHE A 147 -25.02 -46.92 -21.45
C PHE A 147 -25.14 -48.44 -21.22
N ASP A 148 -24.04 -49.18 -21.35
CA ASP A 148 -23.96 -50.64 -21.23
C ASP A 148 -24.75 -51.42 -22.30
N ASP A 149 -25.15 -50.75 -23.40
CA ASP A 149 -25.72 -51.43 -24.56
C ASP A 149 -24.64 -52.14 -25.36
N SER A 150 -24.92 -53.40 -25.71
CA SER A 150 -24.10 -54.17 -26.62
C SER A 150 -24.46 -53.85 -28.07
N LEU A 151 -23.55 -53.18 -28.77
CA LEU A 151 -23.66 -52.81 -30.18
C LEU A 151 -22.76 -53.72 -31.03
N LYS A 152 -23.24 -54.06 -32.22
CA LYS A 152 -22.46 -54.79 -33.22
C LYS A 152 -22.72 -54.24 -34.60
N LYS A 153 -21.67 -54.18 -35.42
CA LYS A 153 -21.77 -53.75 -36.81
C LYS A 153 -20.88 -54.63 -37.68
N SER A 154 -21.37 -54.99 -38.85
CA SER A 154 -20.60 -55.63 -39.91
C SER A 154 -20.70 -54.76 -41.16
N SER A 155 -19.57 -54.42 -41.75
CA SER A 155 -19.49 -53.56 -42.93
C SER A 155 -18.36 -54.02 -43.84
N VAL A 156 -18.57 -53.88 -45.14
CA VAL A 156 -17.47 -53.99 -46.11
C VAL A 156 -16.72 -52.67 -46.09
N ARG A 157 -15.40 -52.71 -45.95
CA ARG A 157 -14.51 -51.54 -46.05
C ARG A 157 -13.53 -51.71 -47.20
N TYR A 158 -13.17 -50.59 -47.79
CA TYR A 158 -12.08 -50.44 -48.74
C TYR A 158 -10.98 -49.61 -48.07
N ILE A 159 -9.74 -50.10 -48.09
CA ILE A 159 -8.55 -49.38 -47.65
C ILE A 159 -7.67 -49.14 -48.86
N GLU A 160 -7.33 -47.88 -49.13
CA GLU A 160 -6.31 -47.54 -50.13
C GLU A 160 -4.97 -47.39 -49.43
N VAL A 161 -3.96 -48.14 -49.90
CA VAL A 161 -2.60 -48.13 -49.37
C VAL A 161 -1.65 -47.68 -50.47
N GLY A 162 -0.93 -46.60 -50.20
CA GLY A 162 0.03 -46.01 -51.14
C GLY A 162 1.45 -45.99 -50.58
N LEU A 163 2.41 -45.68 -51.45
CA LEU A 163 3.80 -45.46 -51.05
C LEU A 163 3.94 -44.13 -50.30
N ASN A 164 4.70 -44.13 -49.21
CA ASN A 164 5.18 -42.92 -48.56
C ASN A 164 6.33 -42.32 -49.37
N GLU A 165 6.21 -41.03 -49.72
CA GLU A 165 7.20 -40.29 -50.53
C GLU A 165 8.55 -40.06 -49.83
N GLN A 166 8.59 -40.18 -48.50
CA GLN A 166 9.77 -39.95 -47.66
C GLN A 166 10.44 -41.26 -47.20
N SER A 167 9.66 -42.33 -47.02
CA SER A 167 10.14 -43.57 -46.41
C SER A 167 10.06 -44.81 -47.28
N GLU A 168 9.54 -44.74 -48.52
CA GLU A 168 9.34 -45.87 -49.46
C GLU A 168 8.49 -47.06 -48.95
N GLY A 169 8.08 -47.07 -47.68
CA GLY A 169 7.13 -48.02 -47.08
C GLY A 169 5.67 -47.72 -47.41
N LEU A 170 4.80 -48.71 -47.19
CA LEU A 170 3.36 -48.58 -47.40
C LEU A 170 2.65 -47.88 -46.24
N GLN A 171 1.71 -46.99 -46.57
CA GLN A 171 0.84 -46.31 -45.61
C GLN A 171 -0.60 -46.19 -46.12
N ILE A 172 -1.55 -46.18 -45.19
CA ILE A 172 -2.98 -46.00 -45.48
C ILE A 172 -3.20 -44.56 -45.95
N ALA A 173 -3.83 -44.42 -47.11
CA ALA A 173 -4.18 -43.16 -47.74
C ALA A 173 -5.68 -42.82 -47.60
N SER A 174 -6.56 -43.83 -47.48
CA SER A 174 -7.99 -43.65 -47.20
C SER A 174 -8.64 -44.94 -46.70
N ILE A 175 -9.75 -44.82 -45.94
CA ILE A 175 -10.59 -45.97 -45.53
C ILE A 175 -12.07 -45.60 -45.71
N TYR A 176 -12.83 -46.34 -46.52
CA TYR A 176 -14.21 -46.00 -46.84
C TYR A 176 -15.10 -47.22 -47.16
N THR A 177 -16.42 -47.03 -47.09
CA THR A 177 -17.44 -47.95 -47.63
C THR A 177 -17.92 -47.42 -48.99
N THR A 178 -18.12 -46.10 -49.10
CA THR A 178 -18.58 -45.42 -50.32
C THR A 178 -17.70 -44.18 -50.58
N LYS A 179 -16.90 -44.18 -51.65
CA LYS A 179 -15.96 -43.09 -51.95
C LYS A 179 -16.73 -41.81 -52.30
N LEU A 180 -16.75 -40.85 -51.38
CA LEU A 180 -17.32 -39.51 -51.55
C LEU A 180 -16.19 -38.48 -51.74
N ASN A 181 -16.46 -37.42 -52.49
CA ASN A 181 -15.48 -36.35 -52.73
C ASN A 181 -15.44 -35.40 -51.52
N ARG A 182 -14.24 -35.17 -50.96
CA ARG A 182 -14.01 -34.28 -49.82
C ARG A 182 -14.52 -32.85 -50.06
N ASP A 183 -14.36 -32.35 -51.28
CA ASP A 183 -14.74 -30.98 -51.62
C ASP A 183 -16.27 -30.82 -51.62
N GLU A 184 -17.00 -31.86 -52.03
CA GLU A 184 -18.47 -31.90 -51.97
C GLU A 184 -18.96 -31.91 -50.51
N LEU A 185 -18.28 -32.64 -49.63
CA LEU A 185 -18.59 -32.67 -48.19
C LEU A 185 -18.32 -31.34 -47.49
N LEU A 186 -17.22 -30.66 -47.84
CA LEU A 186 -16.94 -29.33 -47.30
C LEU A 186 -17.99 -28.32 -47.77
N VAL A 187 -18.41 -28.39 -49.03
CA VAL A 187 -19.51 -27.56 -49.55
C VAL A 187 -20.83 -27.86 -48.82
N GLN A 188 -21.14 -29.13 -48.60
CA GLN A 188 -22.32 -29.52 -47.81
C GLN A 188 -22.23 -28.99 -46.38
N TRP A 189 -21.11 -29.21 -45.71
CA TRP A 189 -20.83 -28.68 -44.36
C TRP A 189 -21.05 -27.18 -44.30
N TRP A 190 -20.46 -26.41 -45.22
CA TRP A 190 -20.62 -24.95 -45.27
C TRP A 190 -22.08 -24.54 -45.41
N ASN A 191 -22.83 -25.20 -46.28
CA ASN A 191 -24.25 -24.91 -46.51
C ASN A 191 -25.16 -25.27 -45.33
N GLU A 192 -24.74 -26.24 -44.50
CA GLU A 192 -25.46 -26.66 -43.29
C GLU A 192 -25.06 -25.83 -42.05
N LEU A 193 -23.96 -25.08 -42.10
CA LEU A 193 -23.53 -24.22 -41.00
C LEU A 193 -24.57 -23.14 -40.67
N PRO A 194 -24.91 -22.94 -39.39
CA PRO A 194 -25.67 -21.78 -38.96
C PRO A 194 -24.99 -20.47 -39.38
N ALA A 195 -25.77 -19.41 -39.62
CA ALA A 195 -25.25 -18.13 -40.08
C ALA A 195 -24.16 -17.55 -39.15
N ILE A 196 -24.29 -17.72 -37.83
CA ILE A 196 -23.28 -17.28 -36.84
C ILE A 196 -21.94 -17.98 -37.09
N TRP A 197 -21.96 -19.28 -37.41
CA TRP A 197 -20.78 -20.06 -37.76
C TRP A 197 -20.19 -19.65 -39.10
N GLN A 198 -21.01 -19.49 -40.14
CA GLN A 198 -20.55 -18.99 -41.45
C GLN A 198 -19.86 -17.64 -41.32
N ASN A 199 -20.44 -16.71 -40.55
CA ASN A 199 -19.86 -15.41 -40.31
C ASN A 199 -18.49 -15.53 -39.64
N ARG A 200 -18.41 -16.26 -38.52
CA ARG A 200 -17.16 -16.36 -37.74
C ARG A 200 -16.05 -17.11 -38.45
N VAL A 201 -16.37 -18.22 -39.09
CA VAL A 201 -15.37 -19.06 -39.78
C VAL A 201 -14.94 -18.43 -41.10
N GLY A 202 -15.85 -17.71 -41.77
CA GLY A 202 -15.60 -17.07 -43.07
C GLY A 202 -14.87 -15.73 -43.01
N GLU A 203 -14.82 -15.07 -41.85
CA GLU A 203 -14.31 -13.70 -41.67
C GLU A 203 -12.87 -13.46 -42.17
N ARG A 204 -12.06 -14.51 -42.27
CA ARG A 204 -10.63 -14.42 -42.66
C ARG A 204 -10.31 -15.16 -43.96
N VAL A 205 -11.34 -15.64 -44.67
CA VAL A 205 -11.16 -16.40 -45.91
C VAL A 205 -11.74 -15.61 -47.07
N LYS A 206 -10.88 -15.20 -48.00
CA LYS A 206 -11.31 -14.54 -49.24
C LYS A 206 -11.78 -15.59 -50.25
N VAL A 207 -12.95 -15.38 -50.82
CA VAL A 207 -13.43 -16.15 -51.98
C VAL A 207 -12.95 -15.48 -53.27
N THR A 208 -13.03 -14.14 -53.32
CA THR A 208 -12.46 -13.29 -54.37
C THR A 208 -11.80 -12.05 -53.74
N GLU A 209 -11.24 -11.13 -54.54
CA GLU A 209 -10.68 -9.87 -54.02
C GLU A 209 -11.71 -9.02 -53.26
N THR A 210 -12.99 -9.14 -53.61
CA THR A 210 -14.07 -8.30 -53.08
C THR A 210 -15.11 -9.06 -52.26
N VAL A 211 -15.01 -10.39 -52.18
CA VAL A 211 -16.00 -11.24 -51.48
C VAL A 211 -15.30 -12.04 -50.41
N ASP A 212 -15.73 -11.83 -49.16
CA ASP A 212 -15.36 -12.67 -48.04
C ASP A 212 -16.25 -13.91 -47.96
N LEU A 213 -15.70 -15.01 -47.46
CA LEU A 213 -16.45 -16.25 -47.31
C LEU A 213 -17.61 -16.06 -46.31
N SER A 214 -17.47 -15.17 -45.32
CA SER A 214 -18.55 -14.80 -44.39
C SER A 214 -19.82 -14.29 -45.08
N ASP A 215 -19.65 -13.68 -46.26
CA ASP A 215 -20.76 -13.14 -47.04
C ASP A 215 -21.51 -14.25 -47.81
N VAL A 216 -20.88 -15.41 -48.02
CA VAL A 216 -21.42 -16.54 -48.81
C VAL A 216 -22.32 -17.43 -47.96
N LYS A 217 -23.63 -17.42 -48.25
CA LYS A 217 -24.63 -18.20 -47.49
C LYS A 217 -24.97 -19.55 -48.08
N ALA A 218 -24.75 -19.73 -49.39
CA ALA A 218 -24.98 -21.00 -50.05
C ALA A 218 -24.07 -21.16 -51.27
N ILE A 219 -23.52 -22.35 -51.46
CA ILE A 219 -22.72 -22.78 -52.61
C ILE A 219 -23.49 -23.88 -53.33
N GLY A 220 -23.74 -23.72 -54.63
CA GLY A 220 -24.47 -24.66 -55.44
C GLY A 220 -23.84 -24.89 -56.82
N PRO A 221 -24.39 -25.83 -57.62
CA PRO A 221 -23.82 -26.21 -58.91
C PRO A 221 -23.85 -25.08 -59.96
N GLU A 222 -24.75 -24.09 -59.82
CA GLU A 222 -24.86 -22.93 -60.72
C GLU A 222 -24.09 -21.69 -60.26
N GLY A 223 -23.50 -21.71 -59.06
CA GLY A 223 -22.90 -20.52 -58.46
C GLY A 223 -23.01 -20.48 -56.93
N PHE A 224 -22.67 -19.34 -56.34
CA PHE A 224 -22.82 -19.09 -54.91
C PHE A 224 -23.66 -17.84 -54.64
N ARG A 225 -24.30 -17.78 -53.47
CA ARG A 225 -25.17 -16.67 -53.04
C ARG A 225 -24.56 -15.90 -51.90
N ILE A 226 -24.54 -14.58 -52.04
CA ILE A 226 -24.16 -13.64 -50.99
C ILE A 226 -25.42 -13.16 -50.24
N GLU A 227 -25.29 -12.85 -48.95
CA GLU A 227 -26.36 -12.26 -48.15
C GLU A 227 -26.97 -11.01 -48.81
N GLY A 228 -28.28 -11.04 -49.05
CA GLY A 228 -29.00 -9.94 -49.73
C GLY A 228 -28.62 -9.71 -51.21
N GLY A 229 -27.77 -10.56 -51.80
CA GLY A 229 -27.22 -10.41 -53.14
C GLY A 229 -27.81 -11.33 -54.22
N ALA A 230 -27.40 -11.11 -55.47
CA ALA A 230 -27.73 -11.97 -56.60
C ALA A 230 -26.83 -13.22 -56.65
N LEU A 231 -27.27 -14.27 -57.37
CA LEU A 231 -26.46 -15.47 -57.64
C LEU A 231 -25.20 -15.08 -58.44
N MET A 232 -24.03 -15.42 -57.91
CA MET A 232 -22.73 -15.17 -58.56
C MET A 232 -22.20 -16.47 -59.20
N PRO A 233 -21.60 -16.40 -60.41
CA PRO A 233 -21.06 -17.60 -61.07
C PRO A 233 -19.84 -18.15 -60.31
N ALA A 234 -19.72 -19.49 -60.26
CA ALA A 234 -18.64 -20.19 -59.54
C ALA A 234 -17.52 -20.72 -60.45
N ASN A 235 -17.52 -20.38 -61.74
CA ASN A 235 -16.79 -21.11 -62.79
C ASN A 235 -15.26 -21.18 -62.62
N ASP A 236 -14.66 -20.33 -61.77
CA ASP A 236 -13.21 -20.31 -61.50
C ASP A 236 -12.85 -20.43 -60.00
N ILE A 237 -13.80 -20.82 -59.13
CA ILE A 237 -13.58 -20.93 -57.68
C ILE A 237 -13.30 -22.38 -57.28
N ASP A 238 -12.12 -22.63 -56.70
CA ASP A 238 -11.78 -23.90 -56.05
C ASP A 238 -12.36 -23.93 -54.62
N TRP A 239 -13.62 -24.34 -54.50
CA TRP A 239 -14.32 -24.43 -53.21
C TRP A 239 -13.66 -25.41 -52.24
N GLY A 240 -13.05 -26.48 -52.73
CA GLY A 240 -12.30 -27.42 -51.91
C GLY A 240 -11.16 -26.73 -51.17
N LYS A 241 -10.38 -25.90 -51.88
CA LYS A 241 -9.30 -25.11 -51.30
C LYS A 241 -9.80 -23.98 -50.39
N VAL A 242 -10.83 -23.24 -50.81
CA VAL A 242 -11.42 -22.14 -50.01
C VAL A 242 -11.93 -22.68 -48.68
N LEU A 243 -12.74 -23.74 -48.71
CA LEU A 243 -13.34 -24.31 -47.49
C LEU A 243 -12.31 -25.08 -46.66
N THR A 244 -11.31 -25.72 -47.26
CA THR A 244 -10.16 -26.26 -46.49
C THR A 244 -9.42 -25.15 -45.75
N SER A 245 -9.32 -23.94 -46.33
CA SER A 245 -8.70 -22.81 -45.64
C SER A 245 -9.56 -22.34 -44.46
N ALA A 246 -10.89 -22.38 -44.61
CA ALA A 246 -11.86 -22.02 -43.57
C ALA A 246 -11.80 -22.96 -42.35
N THR A 247 -11.52 -24.26 -42.55
CA THR A 247 -11.39 -25.19 -41.43
C THR A 247 -10.08 -25.05 -40.65
N LYS A 248 -9.08 -24.32 -41.16
CA LYS A 248 -7.79 -24.09 -40.50
C LYS A 248 -7.78 -22.88 -39.56
N VAL A 249 -8.96 -22.44 -39.12
CA VAL A 249 -9.10 -21.40 -38.10
C VAL A 249 -8.41 -21.81 -36.80
N ASP A 250 -7.59 -20.92 -36.25
CA ASP A 250 -6.84 -21.14 -35.02
C ASP A 250 -7.44 -20.42 -33.81
N SER A 251 -8.37 -19.49 -34.05
CA SER A 251 -8.99 -18.67 -33.02
C SER A 251 -10.45 -18.41 -33.35
N LEU A 252 -11.34 -18.82 -32.46
CA LEU A 252 -12.77 -18.54 -32.54
C LEU A 252 -13.24 -17.83 -31.28
N ASP A 253 -13.96 -16.72 -31.48
CA ASP A 253 -14.60 -15.98 -30.41
C ASP A 253 -16.10 -15.86 -30.68
N PHE A 254 -16.86 -16.48 -29.79
CA PHE A 254 -18.30 -16.48 -29.76
C PHE A 254 -18.83 -15.89 -28.44
N SER A 255 -18.03 -15.08 -27.74
CA SER A 255 -18.49 -14.45 -26.51
C SER A 255 -19.76 -13.63 -26.74
N ASP A 256 -20.67 -13.69 -25.76
CA ASP A 256 -21.92 -12.93 -25.76
C ASP A 256 -22.78 -13.16 -27.02
N SER A 257 -22.69 -14.36 -27.61
CA SER A 257 -23.43 -14.74 -28.81
C SER A 257 -24.50 -15.81 -28.53
N GLU A 258 -25.45 -15.93 -29.46
CA GLU A 258 -26.58 -16.86 -29.36
C GLU A 258 -26.24 -18.30 -29.79
N ILE A 259 -24.96 -18.67 -29.83
CA ILE A 259 -24.59 -20.05 -30.18
C ILE A 259 -25.05 -21.03 -29.10
N ASN A 260 -25.49 -22.20 -29.56
CA ASN A 260 -26.01 -23.27 -28.71
C ASN A 260 -25.40 -24.64 -29.02
N ASP A 261 -24.58 -24.75 -30.07
CA ASP A 261 -23.96 -25.98 -30.52
C ASP A 261 -22.53 -25.73 -31.02
N LEU A 262 -21.64 -26.65 -30.64
CA LEU A 262 -20.23 -26.68 -31.01
C LEU A 262 -19.90 -27.75 -32.06
N GLN A 263 -20.87 -28.52 -32.54
CA GLN A 263 -20.65 -29.58 -33.52
C GLN A 263 -19.83 -29.14 -34.75
N PRO A 264 -19.94 -27.91 -35.29
CA PRO A 264 -19.08 -27.46 -36.38
C PRO A 264 -17.56 -27.52 -36.12
N ILE A 265 -17.12 -27.51 -34.87
CA ILE A 265 -15.70 -27.57 -34.47
C ILE A 265 -15.04 -28.89 -34.86
N GLU A 266 -15.79 -29.96 -35.15
CA GLU A 266 -15.21 -31.27 -35.54
C GLU A 266 -14.26 -31.18 -36.75
N GLN A 267 -14.41 -30.15 -37.60
CA GLN A 267 -13.54 -29.92 -38.77
C GLN A 267 -12.28 -29.06 -38.45
N MET A 268 -12.15 -28.53 -37.23
CA MET A 268 -11.19 -27.46 -36.88
C MET A 268 -10.03 -27.97 -36.02
N ASP A 269 -9.24 -28.90 -36.58
CA ASP A 269 -8.08 -29.53 -35.93
C ASP A 269 -6.95 -28.55 -35.55
N ALA A 270 -6.95 -27.36 -36.15
CA ALA A 270 -5.97 -26.31 -35.95
C ALA A 270 -6.30 -25.36 -34.78
N LEU A 271 -7.48 -25.48 -34.17
CA LEU A 271 -7.97 -24.52 -33.17
C LEU A 271 -7.06 -24.46 -31.93
N VAL A 272 -6.61 -23.25 -31.60
CA VAL A 272 -5.71 -22.92 -30.48
C VAL A 272 -6.45 -22.10 -29.41
N TYR A 273 -7.37 -21.23 -29.81
CA TYR A 273 -8.17 -20.39 -28.94
C TYR A 273 -9.65 -20.58 -29.23
N LEU A 274 -10.44 -20.80 -28.17
CA LEU A 274 -11.89 -20.81 -28.23
C LEU A 274 -12.47 -20.02 -27.05
N ASN A 275 -13.32 -19.06 -27.36
CA ASN A 275 -14.09 -18.32 -26.38
C ASN A 275 -15.59 -18.52 -26.65
N ILE A 276 -16.29 -19.05 -25.64
CA ILE A 276 -17.75 -19.27 -25.62
C ILE A 276 -18.38 -18.59 -24.39
N GLN A 277 -17.72 -17.56 -23.86
CA GLN A 277 -18.19 -16.82 -22.68
C GLN A 277 -19.63 -16.31 -22.88
N ASN A 278 -20.45 -16.39 -21.83
CA ASN A 278 -21.84 -15.92 -21.82
C ASN A 278 -22.71 -16.50 -22.96
N THR A 279 -22.47 -17.76 -23.35
CA THR A 279 -23.28 -18.49 -24.34
C THR A 279 -24.18 -19.54 -23.69
N THR A 280 -25.09 -20.12 -24.49
CA THR A 280 -26.02 -21.17 -24.03
C THR A 280 -25.49 -22.59 -24.21
N ILE A 281 -24.21 -22.75 -24.57
CA ILE A 281 -23.59 -24.06 -24.78
C ILE A 281 -23.60 -24.89 -23.50
N THR A 282 -24.00 -26.15 -23.64
CA THR A 282 -23.97 -27.16 -22.58
C THR A 282 -23.09 -28.35 -22.96
N ASP A 283 -23.06 -28.71 -24.24
CA ASP A 283 -22.30 -29.84 -24.75
C ASP A 283 -20.91 -29.43 -25.24
N LEU A 284 -19.89 -29.95 -24.56
CA LEU A 284 -18.48 -29.76 -24.92
C LEU A 284 -17.88 -30.95 -25.68
N GLN A 285 -18.66 -32.00 -25.99
CA GLN A 285 -18.13 -33.18 -26.69
C GLN A 285 -17.37 -32.86 -27.99
N PRO A 286 -17.77 -31.88 -28.82
CA PRO A 286 -17.02 -31.50 -30.01
C PRO A 286 -15.58 -31.04 -29.73
N LEU A 287 -15.24 -30.62 -28.50
CA LEU A 287 -13.87 -30.21 -28.16
C LEU A 287 -12.86 -31.35 -28.10
N ARG A 288 -13.32 -32.61 -28.15
CA ARG A 288 -12.40 -33.75 -28.26
C ARG A 288 -11.52 -33.69 -29.51
N TYR A 289 -11.95 -33.01 -30.57
CA TYR A 289 -11.21 -32.94 -31.83
C TYR A 289 -10.13 -31.84 -31.83
N THR A 290 -10.20 -30.86 -30.92
CA THR A 290 -9.30 -29.69 -30.90
C THR A 290 -8.02 -29.93 -30.08
N SER A 291 -7.23 -30.94 -30.47
CA SER A 291 -6.03 -31.33 -29.70
C SER A 291 -4.97 -30.23 -29.50
N LYS A 292 -4.99 -29.18 -30.33
CA LYS A 292 -4.07 -28.04 -30.27
C LYS A 292 -4.59 -26.88 -29.41
N LEU A 293 -5.78 -27.02 -28.81
CA LEU A 293 -6.40 -25.99 -28.00
C LEU A 293 -5.51 -25.67 -26.79
N LYS A 294 -5.12 -24.39 -26.66
CA LYS A 294 -4.30 -23.87 -25.56
C LYS A 294 -5.10 -22.99 -24.63
N ASN A 295 -6.07 -22.25 -25.16
CA ASN A 295 -6.85 -21.29 -24.41
C ASN A 295 -8.33 -21.60 -24.62
N PHE A 296 -9.03 -21.88 -23.54
CA PHE A 296 -10.46 -22.10 -23.56
C PHE A 296 -11.14 -21.23 -22.50
N ASN A 297 -12.03 -20.35 -22.95
CA ASN A 297 -12.87 -19.52 -22.09
C ASN A 297 -14.33 -19.95 -22.26
N ALA A 298 -14.93 -20.41 -21.17
CA ALA A 298 -16.33 -20.79 -21.07
C ALA A 298 -17.05 -20.06 -19.92
N ALA A 299 -16.52 -18.91 -19.49
CA ALA A 299 -17.06 -18.13 -18.39
C ALA A 299 -18.55 -17.79 -18.60
N GLY A 300 -19.37 -17.91 -17.56
CA GLY A 300 -20.81 -17.59 -17.62
C GLY A 300 -21.64 -18.47 -18.57
N SER A 301 -21.07 -19.54 -19.12
CA SER A 301 -21.81 -20.47 -20.01
C SER A 301 -22.58 -21.53 -19.21
N SER A 302 -23.51 -22.22 -19.87
CA SER A 302 -24.38 -23.23 -19.24
C SER A 302 -23.70 -24.61 -19.04
N ILE A 303 -22.38 -24.72 -19.13
CA ILE A 303 -21.69 -26.00 -18.97
C ILE A 303 -21.73 -26.48 -17.52
N SER A 304 -21.90 -27.79 -17.34
CA SER A 304 -21.89 -28.45 -16.01
C SER A 304 -20.68 -29.34 -15.78
N GLY A 305 -19.87 -29.57 -16.81
CA GLY A 305 -18.68 -30.42 -16.70
C GLY A 305 -17.73 -30.22 -17.86
N ILE A 306 -16.44 -30.47 -17.58
CA ILE A 306 -15.33 -30.29 -18.52
C ILE A 306 -14.65 -31.60 -18.93
N GLY A 307 -15.28 -32.74 -18.66
CA GLY A 307 -14.70 -34.06 -18.96
C GLY A 307 -14.34 -34.28 -20.44
N ALA A 308 -15.04 -33.61 -21.37
CA ALA A 308 -14.74 -33.65 -22.79
C ALA A 308 -13.34 -33.09 -23.13
N LEU A 309 -12.79 -32.24 -22.27
CA LEU A 309 -11.47 -31.62 -22.47
C LEU A 309 -10.29 -32.57 -22.25
N LYS A 310 -10.51 -33.84 -21.85
CA LYS A 310 -9.43 -34.80 -21.51
C LYS A 310 -8.37 -35.00 -22.59
N PHE A 311 -8.66 -34.63 -23.84
CA PHE A 311 -7.77 -34.75 -24.99
C PHE A 311 -7.01 -33.46 -25.34
N ASN A 312 -7.32 -32.33 -24.70
CA ASN A 312 -6.68 -31.03 -24.95
C ASN A 312 -5.42 -30.87 -24.09
N LEU A 313 -4.42 -31.73 -24.30
CA LEU A 313 -3.20 -31.81 -23.48
C LEU A 313 -2.31 -30.56 -23.57
N GLU A 314 -2.54 -29.72 -24.57
CA GLU A 314 -1.84 -28.46 -24.81
C GLU A 314 -2.43 -27.27 -24.05
N LEU A 315 -3.49 -27.48 -23.25
CA LEU A 315 -4.18 -26.41 -22.54
C LEU A 315 -3.25 -25.69 -21.55
N GLN A 316 -3.22 -24.36 -21.66
CA GLN A 316 -2.41 -23.43 -20.87
C GLN A 316 -3.26 -22.48 -20.05
N LYS A 317 -4.44 -22.09 -20.59
CA LYS A 317 -5.41 -21.22 -19.92
C LYS A 317 -6.80 -21.84 -20.01
N LEU A 318 -7.43 -21.99 -18.86
CA LEU A 318 -8.79 -22.47 -18.73
C LEU A 318 -9.58 -21.49 -17.85
N ASP A 319 -10.64 -20.93 -18.41
CA ASP A 319 -11.62 -20.13 -17.68
C ASP A 319 -12.98 -20.83 -17.75
N ILE A 320 -13.47 -21.25 -16.60
CA ILE A 320 -14.76 -21.92 -16.39
C ILE A 320 -15.56 -21.20 -15.29
N SER A 321 -15.23 -19.94 -15.04
CA SER A 321 -15.89 -19.13 -14.01
C SER A 321 -17.39 -18.98 -14.28
N GLU A 322 -18.19 -18.84 -13.21
CA GLU A 322 -19.64 -18.63 -13.33
C GLU A 322 -20.37 -19.75 -14.11
N THR A 323 -19.86 -20.99 -14.04
CA THR A 323 -20.49 -22.17 -14.67
C THR A 323 -21.02 -23.17 -13.63
N GLY A 324 -21.75 -24.18 -14.11
CA GLY A 324 -22.25 -25.28 -13.29
C GLY A 324 -21.22 -26.37 -12.96
N VAL A 325 -19.94 -26.17 -13.28
CA VAL A 325 -18.89 -27.18 -13.05
C VAL A 325 -18.70 -27.46 -11.56
N ASP A 326 -18.64 -28.74 -11.19
CA ASP A 326 -18.46 -29.18 -9.80
C ASP A 326 -17.16 -29.99 -9.57
N SER A 327 -16.48 -30.38 -10.65
CA SER A 327 -15.35 -31.30 -10.60
C SER A 327 -14.20 -30.90 -11.51
N LEU A 328 -13.00 -30.80 -10.93
CA LEU A 328 -11.74 -30.51 -11.63
C LEU A 328 -10.92 -31.76 -11.99
N GLN A 329 -11.47 -32.97 -11.88
CA GLN A 329 -10.69 -34.21 -12.04
C GLN A 329 -9.94 -34.31 -13.39
N VAL A 330 -10.53 -33.77 -14.46
CA VAL A 330 -9.91 -33.75 -15.79
C VAL A 330 -8.66 -32.85 -15.85
N VAL A 331 -8.55 -31.85 -14.97
CA VAL A 331 -7.47 -30.84 -15.01
C VAL A 331 -6.08 -31.47 -14.80
N ARG A 332 -6.00 -32.63 -14.14
CA ARG A 332 -4.77 -33.45 -14.04
C ARG A 332 -4.14 -33.79 -15.39
N LYS A 333 -4.91 -33.70 -16.48
CA LYS A 333 -4.47 -33.96 -17.87
C LYS A 333 -3.79 -32.77 -18.55
N PHE A 334 -3.71 -31.61 -17.90
CA PHE A 334 -3.21 -30.37 -18.51
C PHE A 334 -1.85 -29.97 -17.90
N PRO A 335 -0.74 -30.68 -18.18
CA PRO A 335 0.55 -30.43 -17.54
C PRO A 335 1.17 -29.07 -17.90
N LYS A 336 0.61 -28.37 -18.89
CA LYS A 336 1.03 -27.03 -19.33
C LYS A 336 0.13 -25.91 -18.79
N LEU A 337 -0.84 -26.23 -17.93
CA LEU A 337 -1.76 -25.25 -17.39
C LEU A 337 -1.02 -24.23 -16.50
N THR A 338 -1.21 -22.97 -16.81
CA THR A 338 -0.60 -21.82 -16.11
C THR A 338 -1.66 -20.89 -15.52
N TYR A 339 -2.88 -20.93 -16.05
CA TYR A 339 -4.01 -20.12 -15.61
C TYR A 339 -5.25 -20.99 -15.47
N LEU A 340 -5.86 -20.95 -14.29
CA LEU A 340 -7.16 -21.55 -14.02
C LEU A 340 -8.05 -20.55 -13.29
N ASP A 341 -9.18 -20.22 -13.90
CA ASP A 341 -10.29 -19.55 -13.22
C ASP A 341 -11.46 -20.52 -13.10
N ALA A 342 -11.80 -20.86 -11.86
CA ALA A 342 -12.94 -21.69 -11.49
C ALA A 342 -13.80 -20.98 -10.43
N SER A 343 -13.77 -19.65 -10.40
CA SER A 343 -14.57 -18.84 -9.49
C SER A 343 -16.07 -18.98 -9.77
N ASN A 344 -16.91 -18.81 -8.76
CA ASN A 344 -18.36 -18.93 -8.86
C ASN A 344 -18.84 -20.28 -9.42
N THR A 345 -18.10 -21.36 -9.15
CA THR A 345 -18.47 -22.74 -9.50
C THR A 345 -18.87 -23.53 -8.25
N SER A 346 -19.28 -24.79 -8.42
CA SER A 346 -19.59 -25.70 -7.30
C SER A 346 -18.41 -26.59 -6.87
N VAL A 347 -17.19 -26.25 -7.29
CA VAL A 347 -15.97 -26.99 -6.95
C VAL A 347 -15.73 -27.02 -5.43
N THR A 348 -15.32 -28.18 -4.94
CA THR A 348 -14.96 -28.41 -3.53
C THR A 348 -13.57 -29.04 -3.34
N ASP A 349 -13.10 -29.80 -4.34
CA ASP A 349 -11.87 -30.60 -4.28
C ASP A 349 -10.77 -30.00 -5.19
N LEU A 350 -9.66 -29.58 -4.57
CA LEU A 350 -8.47 -29.07 -5.26
C LEU A 350 -7.37 -30.12 -5.47
N SER A 351 -7.57 -31.37 -5.03
CA SER A 351 -6.61 -32.47 -5.26
C SER A 351 -6.19 -32.65 -6.72
N PRO A 352 -7.02 -32.37 -7.75
CA PRO A 352 -6.59 -32.41 -9.13
C PRO A 352 -5.48 -31.42 -9.53
N LEU A 353 -5.23 -30.40 -8.72
CA LEU A 353 -4.23 -29.36 -9.00
C LEU A 353 -2.84 -29.69 -8.47
N SER A 354 -2.71 -30.67 -7.58
CA SER A 354 -1.49 -30.96 -6.79
C SER A 354 -0.20 -31.17 -7.61
N GLU A 355 -0.31 -31.63 -8.85
CA GLU A 355 0.85 -31.88 -9.74
C GLU A 355 1.08 -30.76 -10.78
N LEU A 356 0.24 -29.72 -10.81
CA LEU A 356 0.29 -28.65 -11.81
C LEU A 356 1.31 -27.56 -11.44
N LYS A 357 2.58 -27.96 -11.29
CA LYS A 357 3.69 -27.11 -10.81
C LYS A 357 4.03 -25.92 -11.72
N GLN A 358 3.33 -25.73 -12.83
CA GLN A 358 3.46 -24.58 -13.73
C GLN A 358 2.35 -23.53 -13.51
N LEU A 359 1.38 -23.80 -12.62
CA LEU A 359 0.28 -22.90 -12.34
C LEU A 359 0.80 -21.59 -11.72
N ARG A 360 0.41 -20.46 -12.32
CA ARG A 360 0.78 -19.11 -11.89
C ARG A 360 -0.42 -18.32 -11.39
N TYR A 361 -1.60 -18.56 -11.98
CA TYR A 361 -2.85 -17.93 -11.60
C TYR A 361 -3.87 -19.00 -11.21
N LEU A 362 -4.45 -18.85 -10.03
CA LEU A 362 -5.57 -19.65 -9.55
C LEU A 362 -6.64 -18.77 -8.92
N ASP A 363 -7.84 -18.82 -9.48
CA ASP A 363 -9.03 -18.23 -8.88
C ASP A 363 -10.07 -19.33 -8.58
N VAL A 364 -10.42 -19.44 -7.31
CA VAL A 364 -11.46 -20.34 -6.79
C VAL A 364 -12.42 -19.56 -5.88
N ALA A 365 -12.57 -18.25 -6.09
CA ALA A 365 -13.46 -17.41 -5.31
C ALA A 365 -14.91 -17.89 -5.42
N ASN A 366 -15.70 -17.68 -4.36
CA ASN A 366 -17.11 -18.06 -4.29
C ASN A 366 -17.37 -19.55 -4.56
N THR A 367 -16.42 -20.42 -4.21
CA THR A 367 -16.57 -21.88 -4.24
C THR A 367 -16.77 -22.44 -2.84
N ARG A 368 -16.88 -23.77 -2.73
CA ARG A 368 -17.05 -24.48 -1.44
C ARG A 368 -15.77 -25.21 -1.00
N VAL A 369 -14.61 -24.72 -1.42
CA VAL A 369 -13.31 -25.24 -1.00
C VAL A 369 -13.09 -24.97 0.50
N LEU A 370 -12.55 -25.98 1.20
CA LEU A 370 -12.33 -25.95 2.65
C LEU A 370 -10.85 -25.79 3.04
N HIS A 371 -9.93 -26.30 2.23
CA HIS A 371 -8.51 -26.42 2.57
C HIS A 371 -7.62 -26.17 1.35
N LEU A 372 -6.37 -25.78 1.62
CA LEU A 372 -5.34 -25.51 0.60
C LEU A 372 -4.19 -26.52 0.63
N VAL A 373 -4.30 -27.60 1.41
CA VAL A 373 -3.19 -28.55 1.63
C VAL A 373 -2.69 -29.18 0.34
N GLU A 374 -3.59 -29.40 -0.63
CA GLU A 374 -3.28 -29.96 -1.94
C GLU A 374 -2.46 -29.01 -2.83
N LEU A 375 -2.40 -27.71 -2.48
CA LEU A 375 -1.67 -26.70 -3.25
C LEU A 375 -0.26 -26.43 -2.72
N GLN A 376 0.15 -27.04 -1.60
CA GLN A 376 1.40 -26.70 -0.91
C GLN A 376 2.65 -26.75 -1.81
N GLU A 377 2.66 -27.63 -2.81
CA GLU A 377 3.78 -27.81 -3.74
C GLU A 377 3.74 -26.83 -4.95
N LEU A 378 2.70 -25.99 -5.09
CA LEU A 378 2.50 -25.08 -6.22
C LEU A 378 3.18 -23.72 -5.99
N THR A 379 4.49 -23.77 -5.73
CA THR A 379 5.31 -22.61 -5.32
C THR A 379 5.49 -21.50 -6.36
N ARG A 380 5.01 -21.70 -7.60
CA ARG A 380 5.04 -20.73 -8.71
C ARG A 380 3.78 -19.86 -8.83
N ILE A 381 2.82 -20.02 -7.93
CA ILE A 381 1.61 -19.20 -7.94
C ILE A 381 1.99 -17.74 -7.66
N GLU A 382 1.64 -16.86 -8.60
CA GLU A 382 1.82 -15.41 -8.55
C GLU A 382 0.55 -14.70 -8.06
N THR A 383 -0.62 -15.24 -8.42
CA THR A 383 -1.93 -14.72 -8.02
C THR A 383 -2.81 -15.85 -7.51
N LEU A 384 -3.29 -15.70 -6.28
CA LEU A 384 -4.23 -16.61 -5.64
C LEU A 384 -5.46 -15.84 -5.17
N ASN A 385 -6.64 -16.25 -5.64
CA ASN A 385 -7.91 -15.76 -5.14
C ASN A 385 -8.73 -16.89 -4.52
N VAL A 386 -8.99 -16.76 -3.22
CA VAL A 386 -9.77 -17.70 -2.40
C VAL A 386 -10.93 -16.98 -1.70
N ALA A 387 -11.34 -15.82 -2.22
CA ALA A 387 -12.39 -15.01 -1.63
C ALA A 387 -13.72 -15.77 -1.49
N ASN A 388 -14.47 -15.53 -0.42
CA ASN A 388 -15.77 -16.11 -0.12
C ASN A 388 -15.79 -17.65 -0.17
N THR A 389 -14.66 -18.29 0.17
CA THR A 389 -14.58 -19.74 0.40
C THR A 389 -14.76 -20.05 1.89
N GLN A 390 -14.62 -21.33 2.26
CA GLN A 390 -14.65 -21.78 3.66
C GLN A 390 -13.25 -22.08 4.19
N ILE A 391 -12.22 -21.57 3.52
CA ILE A 391 -10.83 -21.71 3.94
C ILE A 391 -10.60 -20.87 5.19
N SER A 392 -9.97 -21.47 6.20
CA SER A 392 -9.57 -20.78 7.44
C SER A 392 -8.10 -20.99 7.81
N ASP A 393 -7.45 -22.01 7.24
CA ASP A 393 -6.02 -22.26 7.40
C ASP A 393 -5.27 -21.89 6.12
N LEU A 394 -4.40 -20.89 6.23
CA LEU A 394 -3.54 -20.40 5.16
C LEU A 394 -2.10 -20.93 5.28
N ALA A 395 -1.75 -21.73 6.29
CA ALA A 395 -0.40 -22.29 6.42
C ALA A 395 0.15 -22.98 5.15
N PRO A 396 -0.66 -23.69 4.33
CA PRO A 396 -0.18 -24.34 3.11
C PRO A 396 0.42 -23.40 2.06
N ILE A 397 0.08 -22.11 2.05
CA ILE A 397 0.61 -21.14 1.06
C ILE A 397 1.88 -20.44 1.54
N GLY A 398 2.41 -20.81 2.73
CA GLY A 398 3.56 -20.14 3.34
C GLY A 398 4.86 -20.23 2.53
N ASP A 399 4.97 -21.19 1.61
CA ASP A 399 6.13 -21.39 0.74
C ASP A 399 5.89 -20.87 -0.70
N PHE A 400 4.83 -20.08 -0.93
CA PHE A 400 4.56 -19.48 -2.25
C PHE A 400 5.47 -18.26 -2.46
N GLU A 401 6.74 -18.53 -2.77
CA GLU A 401 7.77 -17.49 -2.90
C GLU A 401 7.48 -16.51 -4.05
N GLU A 402 6.77 -16.92 -5.11
CA GLU A 402 6.42 -16.05 -6.25
C GLU A 402 5.10 -15.28 -6.05
N LEU A 403 4.40 -15.44 -4.91
CA LEU A 403 3.07 -14.86 -4.70
C LEU A 403 3.13 -13.33 -4.61
N GLU A 404 2.51 -12.65 -5.57
CA GLU A 404 2.44 -11.20 -5.65
C GLU A 404 1.08 -10.64 -5.24
N LYS A 405 0.00 -11.38 -5.49
CA LYS A 405 -1.38 -10.97 -5.17
C LYS A 405 -2.13 -12.09 -4.47
N LEU A 406 -2.69 -11.77 -3.31
CA LEU A 406 -3.53 -12.69 -2.53
C LEU A 406 -4.87 -12.02 -2.24
N ASP A 407 -5.96 -12.68 -2.60
CA ASP A 407 -7.32 -12.30 -2.21
C ASP A 407 -7.93 -13.35 -1.27
N ILE A 408 -8.23 -12.91 -0.05
CA ILE A 408 -8.83 -13.68 1.05
C ILE A 408 -10.13 -13.01 1.53
N SER A 409 -10.76 -12.20 0.68
CA SER A 409 -11.95 -11.45 1.07
C SER A 409 -13.07 -12.39 1.52
N GLY A 410 -13.79 -12.07 2.59
CA GLY A 410 -14.91 -12.86 3.07
C GLY A 410 -14.56 -14.20 3.72
N ILE A 411 -13.27 -14.46 4.03
CA ILE A 411 -12.86 -15.64 4.81
C ILE A 411 -12.49 -15.24 6.24
N THR A 412 -12.59 -16.19 7.18
CA THR A 412 -12.13 -16.03 8.56
C THR A 412 -10.88 -16.88 8.80
N ILE A 413 -9.73 -16.24 8.91
CA ILE A 413 -8.43 -16.91 9.11
C ILE A 413 -8.19 -17.26 10.58
N GLN A 414 -7.57 -18.41 10.83
CA GLN A 414 -7.20 -18.85 12.19
C GLN A 414 -5.90 -18.21 12.71
N SER A 415 -4.96 -17.88 11.80
CA SER A 415 -3.67 -17.27 12.13
C SER A 415 -3.21 -16.33 11.00
N MET A 416 -2.47 -15.29 11.39
CA MET A 416 -1.83 -14.31 10.50
C MET A 416 -0.35 -14.64 10.21
N ASP A 417 0.22 -15.66 10.83
CA ASP A 417 1.67 -15.93 10.78
C ASP A 417 2.19 -16.17 9.36
N VAL A 418 1.32 -16.68 8.48
CA VAL A 418 1.64 -16.95 7.07
C VAL A 418 2.13 -15.70 6.35
N PHE A 419 1.57 -14.52 6.66
CA PHE A 419 1.83 -13.30 5.91
C PHE A 419 3.30 -12.87 6.01
N SER A 420 3.95 -13.13 7.16
CA SER A 420 5.37 -12.83 7.36
C SER A 420 6.32 -13.58 6.41
N LYS A 421 5.84 -14.66 5.77
CA LYS A 421 6.61 -15.48 4.82
C LYS A 421 6.46 -15.04 3.36
N LEU A 422 5.40 -14.31 3.02
CA LEU A 422 5.05 -13.94 1.65
C LEU A 422 5.83 -12.70 1.16
N LYS A 423 7.15 -12.83 1.07
CA LYS A 423 8.09 -11.69 0.86
C LYS A 423 7.90 -10.92 -0.45
N ASN A 424 7.32 -11.56 -1.47
CA ASN A 424 7.04 -10.94 -2.76
C ASN A 424 5.61 -10.40 -2.89
N LEU A 425 4.81 -10.48 -1.83
CA LEU A 425 3.44 -9.98 -1.83
C LEU A 425 3.44 -8.47 -2.07
N LYS A 426 2.72 -8.05 -3.11
CA LYS A 426 2.54 -6.66 -3.53
C LYS A 426 1.16 -6.13 -3.14
N ALA A 427 0.14 -6.98 -3.21
CA ALA A 427 -1.24 -6.62 -2.86
C ALA A 427 -1.91 -7.73 -2.05
N LEU A 428 -2.50 -7.34 -0.93
CA LEU A 428 -3.39 -8.18 -0.13
C LEU A 428 -4.80 -7.61 -0.22
N ILE A 429 -5.76 -8.41 -0.67
CA ILE A 429 -7.18 -8.09 -0.64
C ILE A 429 -7.82 -8.95 0.44
N ALA A 430 -8.35 -8.32 1.47
CA ALA A 430 -8.85 -8.98 2.67
C ALA A 430 -10.11 -8.28 3.20
N ASP A 431 -10.93 -7.79 2.28
CA ASP A 431 -12.20 -7.15 2.62
C ASP A 431 -13.13 -8.19 3.27
N ASN A 432 -13.85 -7.82 4.33
CA ASN A 432 -14.74 -8.69 5.09
C ASN A 432 -14.00 -9.90 5.71
N SER A 433 -12.74 -9.72 6.09
CA SER A 433 -11.94 -10.71 6.83
C SER A 433 -11.81 -10.32 8.31
N ASN A 434 -11.10 -11.13 9.10
CA ASN A 434 -10.79 -10.86 10.51
C ASN A 434 -9.34 -10.37 10.71
N ILE A 435 -8.75 -9.68 9.73
CA ILE A 435 -7.46 -9.00 9.93
C ILE A 435 -7.63 -7.90 10.98
N ASN A 436 -6.87 -8.00 12.07
CA ASN A 436 -6.94 -7.07 13.20
C ASN A 436 -5.60 -6.40 13.55
N SER A 437 -4.53 -6.70 12.83
CA SER A 437 -3.21 -6.11 13.06
C SER A 437 -2.49 -5.86 11.74
N LEU A 438 -1.69 -4.79 11.70
CA LEU A 438 -0.83 -4.48 10.55
C LEU A 438 0.64 -4.86 10.80
N GLU A 439 1.03 -5.14 12.07
CA GLU A 439 2.42 -5.40 12.47
C GLU A 439 3.02 -6.63 11.76
N VAL A 440 2.20 -7.63 11.48
CA VAL A 440 2.63 -8.85 10.76
C VAL A 440 3.14 -8.59 9.35
N PHE A 441 2.80 -7.43 8.77
CA PHE A 441 3.22 -7.00 7.44
C PHE A 441 4.46 -6.10 7.44
N GLU A 442 5.00 -5.73 8.61
CA GLU A 442 6.12 -4.77 8.74
C GLU A 442 7.34 -5.16 7.89
N ASN A 443 7.65 -6.46 7.80
CA ASN A 443 8.82 -6.96 7.08
C ASN A 443 8.57 -7.24 5.58
N LEU A 444 7.37 -6.96 5.06
CA LEU A 444 7.06 -7.13 3.64
C LEU A 444 7.51 -5.88 2.87
N GLU A 445 8.69 -5.97 2.24
CA GLU A 445 9.32 -4.84 1.53
C GLU A 445 8.63 -4.49 0.20
N ASN A 446 7.99 -5.49 -0.44
CA ASN A 446 7.33 -5.33 -1.73
C ASN A 446 5.84 -4.96 -1.62
N LEU A 447 5.27 -4.99 -0.41
CA LEU A 447 3.86 -4.73 -0.17
C LEU A 447 3.54 -3.28 -0.47
N LYS A 448 2.51 -3.05 -1.29
CA LYS A 448 2.08 -1.71 -1.71
C LYS A 448 0.71 -1.35 -1.18
N THR A 449 -0.20 -2.31 -1.16
CA THR A 449 -1.60 -2.06 -0.80
C THR A 449 -2.19 -3.22 0.00
N ILE A 450 -2.95 -2.87 1.03
CA ILE A 450 -3.79 -3.77 1.80
C ILE A 450 -5.24 -3.26 1.68
N PHE A 451 -6.13 -4.06 1.11
CA PHE A 451 -7.57 -3.81 1.18
C PHE A 451 -8.15 -4.58 2.37
N ALA A 452 -8.78 -3.88 3.29
CA ALA A 452 -9.25 -4.38 4.57
C ALA A 452 -10.58 -3.70 4.95
N ASP A 453 -11.44 -3.41 3.97
CA ASP A 453 -12.78 -2.91 4.22
C ASP A 453 -13.59 -3.95 5.01
N ASN A 454 -14.27 -3.52 6.06
CA ASN A 454 -14.99 -4.42 6.98
C ASN A 454 -14.10 -5.51 7.63
N ALA A 455 -12.79 -5.26 7.76
CA ALA A 455 -11.92 -6.00 8.67
C ALA A 455 -11.89 -5.35 10.06
N ASP A 456 -11.15 -5.97 10.99
CA ASP A 456 -10.95 -5.47 12.37
C ASP A 456 -9.81 -4.43 12.45
N VAL A 457 -9.59 -3.65 11.38
CA VAL A 457 -8.58 -2.59 11.30
C VAL A 457 -9.15 -1.26 11.80
N THR A 458 -8.47 -0.63 12.76
CA THR A 458 -8.89 0.63 13.39
C THR A 458 -7.99 1.80 12.97
N ASP A 459 -8.44 3.04 13.21
CA ASP A 459 -7.63 4.24 13.01
C ASP A 459 -6.33 4.22 13.82
N GLU A 460 -6.31 3.56 14.98
CA GLU A 460 -5.11 3.41 15.81
C GLU A 460 -4.09 2.48 15.15
N HIS A 461 -4.55 1.35 14.59
CA HIS A 461 -3.68 0.44 13.82
C HIS A 461 -3.03 1.18 12.64
N VAL A 462 -3.82 1.97 11.91
CA VAL A 462 -3.36 2.70 10.72
C VAL A 462 -2.43 3.86 11.08
N ARG A 463 -2.71 4.63 12.14
CA ARG A 463 -1.80 5.68 12.65
C ARG A 463 -0.47 5.10 13.11
N SER A 464 -0.50 3.99 13.85
CA SER A 464 0.73 3.30 14.28
C SER A 464 1.54 2.84 13.08
N TRP A 465 0.88 2.24 12.09
CA TRP A 465 1.49 1.78 10.85
C TRP A 465 2.20 2.90 10.07
N TYR A 466 1.54 4.03 9.82
CA TYR A 466 2.15 5.13 9.07
C TYR A 466 3.31 5.83 9.79
N ASN A 467 3.34 5.77 11.13
CA ASN A 467 4.50 6.24 11.89
C ASN A 467 5.75 5.35 11.69
N GLN A 468 5.59 4.10 11.25
CA GLN A 468 6.68 3.14 11.02
C GLN A 468 6.99 2.91 9.54
N LYS A 469 5.96 2.83 8.69
CA LYS A 469 6.05 2.57 7.23
C LYS A 469 5.16 3.55 6.45
N ALA A 470 5.80 4.52 5.79
CA ALA A 470 5.09 5.56 5.05
C ALA A 470 4.52 5.12 3.68
N ASN A 471 4.86 3.93 3.17
CA ASN A 471 4.71 3.61 1.73
C ASN A 471 3.70 2.50 1.41
N VAL A 472 2.94 1.98 2.38
CA VAL A 472 1.91 0.96 2.13
C VAL A 472 0.54 1.56 2.35
N ASN A 473 -0.28 1.58 1.30
CA ASN A 473 -1.64 2.12 1.36
C ASN A 473 -2.57 1.10 2.02
N VAL A 474 -3.22 1.48 3.11
CA VAL A 474 -4.19 0.64 3.83
C VAL A 474 -5.58 1.18 3.56
N ILE A 475 -6.39 0.42 2.83
CA ILE A 475 -7.76 0.75 2.42
C ILE A 475 -8.72 0.10 3.40
N TYR A 476 -9.47 0.89 4.16
CA TYR A 476 -10.39 0.45 5.19
C TYR A 476 -11.50 1.49 5.38
N LYS A 477 -12.65 1.11 5.97
CA LYS A 477 -13.77 2.04 6.21
C LYS A 477 -14.18 2.89 4.99
N THR A 478 -14.01 2.40 3.76
CA THR A 478 -14.18 3.16 2.52
C THR A 478 -15.55 3.83 2.44
N ALA A 479 -16.63 3.11 2.73
CA ALA A 479 -17.99 3.67 2.66
C ALA A 479 -18.18 4.91 3.56
N ARG A 480 -17.49 4.94 4.71
CA ARG A 480 -17.48 6.10 5.62
C ARG A 480 -16.68 7.26 5.03
N LEU A 481 -15.51 6.97 4.44
CA LEU A 481 -14.69 8.00 3.79
C LEU A 481 -15.35 8.57 2.53
N GLU A 482 -16.07 7.77 1.76
CA GLU A 482 -16.88 8.23 0.64
C GLU A 482 -17.96 9.22 1.11
N SER A 483 -18.67 8.92 2.20
CA SER A 483 -19.64 9.86 2.80
C SER A 483 -18.95 11.14 3.26
N TRP A 484 -17.87 11.01 4.05
CA TRP A 484 -17.08 12.14 4.55
C TRP A 484 -16.60 13.06 3.43
N TRP A 485 -16.08 12.50 2.34
CA TRP A 485 -15.59 13.25 1.19
C TRP A 485 -16.71 14.02 0.48
N ASN A 486 -17.88 13.40 0.34
CA ASN A 486 -19.04 14.01 -0.29
C ASN A 486 -19.66 15.11 0.58
N ASP A 487 -19.62 14.96 1.91
CA ASP A 487 -20.26 15.87 2.85
C ASP A 487 -19.42 17.12 3.18
N MET A 488 -18.08 17.03 3.14
CA MET A 488 -17.19 18.12 3.59
C MET A 488 -17.16 19.36 2.68
N GLY A 489 -17.65 19.26 1.45
CA GLY A 489 -17.74 20.37 0.51
C GLY A 489 -16.42 20.76 -0.18
N GLY A 490 -16.54 21.56 -1.26
CA GLY A 490 -15.44 21.83 -2.19
C GLY A 490 -14.24 22.58 -1.60
N LEU A 491 -14.43 23.37 -0.55
CA LEU A 491 -13.33 24.06 0.16
C LEU A 491 -12.38 23.05 0.80
N TRP A 492 -12.92 22.05 1.49
CA TRP A 492 -12.15 20.97 2.11
C TRP A 492 -11.52 20.06 1.08
N GLN A 493 -12.28 19.66 0.05
CA GLN A 493 -11.75 18.83 -1.04
C GLN A 493 -10.51 19.47 -1.69
N LYS A 494 -10.56 20.77 -1.95
CA LYS A 494 -9.43 21.52 -2.53
C LYS A 494 -8.25 21.69 -1.56
N ALA A 495 -8.52 21.81 -0.26
CA ALA A 495 -7.46 21.95 0.75
C ALA A 495 -6.71 20.64 0.99
N ILE A 496 -7.41 19.50 0.90
CA ILE A 496 -6.86 18.16 1.15
C ILE A 496 -6.22 17.59 -0.13
N LEU A 497 -6.89 17.67 -1.27
CA LEU A 497 -6.38 17.21 -2.58
C LEU A 497 -6.45 18.35 -3.61
N PRO A 498 -5.47 19.26 -3.65
CA PRO A 498 -5.48 20.40 -4.57
C PRO A 498 -5.42 20.02 -6.05
N GLU A 499 -4.83 18.85 -6.37
CA GLU A 499 -4.69 18.33 -7.73
C GLU A 499 -5.92 17.54 -8.22
N TYR A 500 -6.92 17.31 -7.37
CA TYR A 500 -8.11 16.56 -7.75
C TYR A 500 -9.03 17.38 -8.66
N SER A 501 -9.30 16.85 -9.87
CA SER A 501 -10.05 17.55 -10.92
C SER A 501 -11.56 17.62 -10.68
N GLY A 502 -12.11 16.74 -9.84
CA GLY A 502 -13.55 16.68 -9.56
C GLY A 502 -14.41 16.06 -10.67
N GLU A 503 -13.82 15.54 -11.75
CA GLU A 503 -14.57 14.97 -12.88
C GLU A 503 -15.22 13.61 -12.57
N SER A 504 -14.70 12.90 -11.57
CA SER A 504 -15.22 11.60 -11.10
C SER A 504 -14.86 11.43 -9.63
N PRO A 505 -15.70 10.76 -8.82
CA PRO A 505 -15.42 10.49 -7.40
C PRO A 505 -13.99 9.95 -7.21
N PRO A 506 -13.29 10.34 -6.14
CA PRO A 506 -11.93 9.84 -5.88
C PRO A 506 -11.97 8.32 -5.74
N SER A 507 -10.91 7.64 -6.19
CA SER A 507 -10.77 6.21 -5.95
C SER A 507 -10.60 5.93 -4.45
N ARG A 508 -10.85 4.69 -4.02
CA ARG A 508 -10.67 4.28 -2.62
C ARG A 508 -9.24 4.55 -2.15
N GLU A 509 -8.26 4.31 -3.01
CA GLU A 509 -6.84 4.56 -2.74
C GLU A 509 -6.57 6.05 -2.54
N LEU A 510 -7.14 6.90 -3.39
CA LEU A 510 -6.97 8.35 -3.31
C LEU A 510 -7.64 8.92 -2.04
N LEU A 511 -8.80 8.38 -1.62
CA LEU A 511 -9.41 8.73 -0.34
C LEU A 511 -8.50 8.41 0.86
N HIS A 512 -7.81 7.28 0.81
CA HIS A 512 -6.88 6.87 1.87
C HIS A 512 -5.57 7.64 1.85
N GLU A 513 -5.13 8.12 0.69
CA GLU A 513 -4.07 9.11 0.61
C GLU A 513 -4.52 10.45 1.21
N ALA A 514 -5.75 10.87 0.94
CA ALA A 514 -6.31 12.13 1.43
C ALA A 514 -6.32 12.24 2.96
N ILE A 515 -6.67 11.17 3.67
CA ILE A 515 -6.70 11.18 5.16
C ILE A 515 -5.31 11.31 5.79
N LEU A 516 -4.23 11.13 5.03
CA LEU A 516 -2.85 11.27 5.50
C LEU A 516 -2.29 12.68 5.32
N THR A 517 -3.11 13.61 4.81
CA THR A 517 -2.73 15.02 4.67
C THR A 517 -2.18 15.57 5.97
N ASP A 518 -0.95 16.10 5.90
CA ASP A 518 -0.23 16.56 7.09
C ASP A 518 -0.43 18.04 7.40
N SER A 519 -0.84 18.82 6.39
CA SER A 519 -0.87 20.28 6.45
C SER A 519 -2.14 20.80 5.82
N ILE A 520 -2.87 21.62 6.56
CA ILE A 520 -4.15 22.21 6.12
C ILE A 520 -4.11 23.70 6.42
N HIS A 521 -4.46 24.51 5.42
CA HIS A 521 -4.38 25.97 5.50
C HIS A 521 -5.66 26.63 4.97
N PHE A 522 -6.35 27.35 5.86
CA PHE A 522 -7.59 28.08 5.61
C PHE A 522 -7.52 29.55 6.05
N ALA A 523 -6.32 30.11 6.20
CA ALA A 523 -6.16 31.48 6.71
C ALA A 523 -7.03 32.49 5.95
N ASP A 524 -7.69 33.36 6.72
CA ASP A 524 -8.62 34.40 6.29
C ASP A 524 -9.85 33.92 5.50
N ASN A 525 -10.17 32.61 5.52
CA ASN A 525 -11.38 32.08 4.91
C ASN A 525 -12.59 32.20 5.85
N GLN A 526 -13.26 33.35 5.80
CA GLN A 526 -14.43 33.65 6.65
C GLN A 526 -15.64 32.74 6.41
N SER A 527 -15.69 32.00 5.30
CA SER A 527 -16.77 31.05 5.05
C SER A 527 -16.62 29.74 5.84
N LEU A 528 -15.42 29.46 6.37
CA LEU A 528 -15.19 28.29 7.21
C LEU A 528 -15.68 28.55 8.63
N THR A 529 -16.71 27.81 9.07
CA THR A 529 -17.33 27.96 10.40
C THR A 529 -17.09 26.78 11.34
N ASP A 530 -16.63 25.66 10.83
CA ASP A 530 -16.28 24.46 11.61
C ASP A 530 -15.12 23.71 10.95
N ILE A 531 -14.54 22.77 11.70
CA ILE A 531 -13.45 21.91 11.25
C ILE A 531 -13.80 20.43 11.38
N GLN A 532 -15.10 20.09 11.28
CA GLN A 532 -15.55 18.70 11.45
C GLN A 532 -14.81 17.71 10.52
N PRO A 533 -14.48 18.06 9.26
CA PRO A 533 -13.76 17.14 8.38
C PRO A 533 -12.38 16.71 8.88
N VAL A 534 -11.75 17.47 9.79
CA VAL A 534 -10.44 17.14 10.38
C VAL A 534 -10.49 15.84 11.19
N GLU A 535 -11.65 15.45 11.70
CA GLU A 535 -11.81 14.25 12.53
C GLU A 535 -11.34 12.97 11.83
N GLU A 536 -11.56 12.85 10.51
CA GLU A 536 -11.13 11.69 9.70
C GLU A 536 -9.67 11.78 9.24
N LEU A 537 -9.05 12.97 9.31
CA LEU A 537 -7.69 13.19 8.85
C LEU A 537 -6.70 12.68 9.89
N LEU A 538 -6.05 11.56 9.62
CA LEU A 538 -5.10 10.91 10.50
C LEU A 538 -3.73 11.61 10.52
N GLY A 539 -3.36 12.27 9.43
CA GLY A 539 -2.01 12.80 9.20
C GLY A 539 -1.73 14.20 9.76
N VAL A 540 -2.75 14.94 10.22
CA VAL A 540 -2.65 16.39 10.48
C VAL A 540 -1.61 16.72 11.54
N LYS A 541 -0.56 17.44 11.13
CA LYS A 541 0.52 17.99 11.95
C LYS A 541 0.49 19.51 11.99
N TYR A 542 0.02 20.16 10.91
CA TYR A 542 -0.02 21.60 10.76
C TYR A 542 -1.44 22.04 10.38
N LEU A 543 -2.08 22.79 11.26
CA LEU A 543 -3.40 23.35 11.00
C LEU A 543 -3.38 24.88 11.17
N ASP A 544 -3.74 25.60 10.10
CA ASP A 544 -3.94 27.03 10.13
C ASP A 544 -5.38 27.35 9.73
N ILE A 545 -6.17 27.80 10.71
CA ILE A 545 -7.55 28.23 10.55
C ILE A 545 -7.72 29.69 11.01
N SER A 546 -6.64 30.47 10.93
CA SER A 546 -6.65 31.86 11.36
C SER A 546 -7.62 32.70 10.52
N GLY A 547 -8.30 33.68 11.12
CA GLY A 547 -9.24 34.56 10.41
C GLY A 547 -10.52 33.89 9.91
N THR A 548 -10.83 32.69 10.40
CA THR A 548 -12.05 31.94 10.05
C THR A 548 -13.18 32.17 11.08
N GLY A 549 -14.39 31.71 10.75
CA GLY A 549 -15.55 31.75 11.65
C GLY A 549 -15.62 30.59 12.66
N VAL A 550 -14.56 29.78 12.76
CA VAL A 550 -14.51 28.60 13.64
C VAL A 550 -14.59 29.02 15.12
N SER A 551 -15.33 28.24 15.90
CA SER A 551 -15.56 28.53 17.33
C SER A 551 -15.25 27.35 18.28
N SER A 552 -15.04 26.13 17.75
CA SER A 552 -14.65 24.95 18.53
C SER A 552 -13.46 24.22 17.90
N LEU A 553 -12.66 23.60 18.75
CA LEU A 553 -11.54 22.74 18.38
C LEU A 553 -11.79 21.25 18.65
N ASP A 554 -13.01 20.87 19.05
CA ASP A 554 -13.35 19.48 19.41
C ASP A 554 -12.92 18.42 18.37
N PRO A 555 -12.99 18.68 17.04
CA PRO A 555 -12.52 17.72 16.04
C PRO A 555 -11.02 17.37 16.12
N LEU A 556 -10.21 18.12 16.88
CA LEU A 556 -8.78 17.85 17.10
C LEU A 556 -8.49 16.84 18.23
N LYS A 557 -9.52 16.32 18.89
CA LYS A 557 -9.38 15.47 20.09
C LYS A 557 -8.42 14.30 19.89
N ASN A 558 -8.43 13.65 18.73
CA ASN A 558 -7.65 12.44 18.46
C ASN A 558 -6.34 12.70 17.68
N HIS A 559 -5.94 13.95 17.48
CA HIS A 559 -4.74 14.33 16.70
C HIS A 559 -3.51 14.48 17.58
N ALA A 560 -3.01 13.38 18.13
CA ALA A 560 -1.83 13.38 19.01
C ALA A 560 -0.55 13.91 18.32
N ASP A 561 -0.50 13.84 16.99
CA ASP A 561 0.64 14.24 16.18
C ASP A 561 0.70 15.73 15.82
N LEU A 562 -0.26 16.53 16.28
CA LEU A 562 -0.33 17.97 16.02
C LEU A 562 0.93 18.70 16.52
N GLN A 563 1.56 19.49 15.64
CA GLN A 563 2.81 20.22 15.90
C GLN A 563 2.64 21.74 15.83
N TYR A 564 1.71 22.21 15.00
CA TYR A 564 1.45 23.62 14.79
C TYR A 564 -0.05 23.85 14.70
N LEU A 565 -0.54 24.83 15.44
CA LEU A 565 -1.92 25.27 15.39
C LEU A 565 -2.00 26.80 15.37
N ASP A 566 -2.66 27.35 14.34
CA ASP A 566 -3.01 28.76 14.27
C ASP A 566 -4.53 28.93 14.26
N ILE A 567 -5.05 29.47 15.35
CA ILE A 567 -6.46 29.79 15.61
C ILE A 567 -6.66 31.30 15.75
N SER A 568 -5.69 32.11 15.32
CA SER A 568 -5.74 33.56 15.51
C SER A 568 -6.95 34.16 14.81
N LYS A 569 -7.57 35.20 15.38
CA LYS A 569 -8.74 35.91 14.84
C LYS A 569 -9.96 34.99 14.60
N THR A 570 -10.14 33.99 15.46
CA THR A 570 -11.33 33.13 15.48
C THR A 570 -12.20 33.45 16.70
N SER A 571 -13.37 32.80 16.81
CA SER A 571 -14.24 32.92 18.00
C SER A 571 -13.95 31.86 19.08
N ILE A 572 -12.81 31.17 18.99
CA ILE A 572 -12.42 30.13 19.94
C ILE A 572 -12.10 30.75 21.31
N ILE A 573 -12.62 30.12 22.37
CA ILE A 573 -12.46 30.56 23.76
C ILE A 573 -11.75 29.55 24.66
N SER A 574 -11.62 28.30 24.22
CA SER A 574 -11.01 27.20 24.99
C SER A 574 -10.00 26.45 24.14
N VAL A 575 -8.92 26.03 24.80
CA VAL A 575 -7.85 25.18 24.24
C VAL A 575 -7.72 23.85 25.00
N GLU A 576 -8.75 23.45 25.74
CA GLU A 576 -8.77 22.21 26.55
C GLU A 576 -8.41 20.96 25.73
N VAL A 577 -8.86 20.89 24.48
CA VAL A 577 -8.56 19.78 23.55
C VAL A 577 -7.05 19.59 23.26
N LEU A 578 -6.22 20.58 23.60
CA LEU A 578 -4.77 20.52 23.43
C LEU A 578 -4.05 19.81 24.60
N GLU A 579 -4.78 19.41 25.64
CA GLU A 579 -4.23 18.59 26.72
C GLU A 579 -3.58 17.31 26.15
N GLY A 580 -2.37 17.00 26.61
CA GLY A 580 -1.65 15.80 26.19
C GLY A 580 -1.12 15.81 24.75
N LYS A 581 -1.19 16.93 24.01
CA LYS A 581 -0.60 17.05 22.66
C LYS A 581 0.92 17.22 22.72
N GLU A 582 1.62 16.15 23.11
CA GLU A 582 3.06 16.18 23.42
C GLU A 582 3.96 16.68 22.28
N LYS A 583 3.50 16.58 21.03
CA LYS A 583 4.24 17.02 19.83
C LYS A 583 3.98 18.49 19.45
N LEU A 584 3.06 19.19 20.12
CA LEU A 584 2.72 20.59 19.83
C LEU A 584 3.92 21.50 20.11
N LYS A 585 4.37 22.25 19.10
CA LYS A 585 5.53 23.16 19.17
C LYS A 585 5.13 24.62 19.19
N THR A 586 4.09 24.97 18.44
CA THR A 586 3.64 26.34 18.26
C THR A 586 2.13 26.41 18.35
N LEU A 587 1.64 27.33 19.18
CA LEU A 587 0.22 27.70 19.26
C LEU A 587 0.08 29.20 19.04
N LYS A 588 -0.74 29.58 18.06
CA LYS A 588 -1.13 30.95 17.80
C LYS A 588 -2.63 31.11 18.00
N ALA A 589 -3.00 32.09 18.80
CA ALA A 589 -4.35 32.41 19.24
C ALA A 589 -4.52 33.93 19.44
N GLU A 590 -3.86 34.73 18.61
CA GLU A 590 -3.96 36.19 18.66
C GLU A 590 -5.41 36.61 18.36
N TYR A 591 -5.92 37.65 19.03
CA TYR A 591 -7.30 38.12 18.84
C TYR A 591 -8.39 37.05 19.04
N THR A 592 -8.21 36.15 20.01
CA THR A 592 -9.21 35.14 20.39
C THR A 592 -9.81 35.40 21.77
N GLY A 593 -10.87 34.67 22.14
CA GLY A 593 -11.44 34.72 23.48
C GLY A 593 -10.76 33.78 24.48
N VAL A 594 -9.62 33.17 24.12
CA VAL A 594 -8.92 32.22 24.99
C VAL A 594 -8.42 32.93 26.25
N SER A 595 -8.77 32.37 27.41
CA SER A 595 -8.43 32.94 28.72
C SER A 595 -7.75 31.97 29.67
N ASP A 596 -8.07 30.68 29.58
CA ASP A 596 -7.43 29.61 30.34
C ASP A 596 -6.40 28.88 29.48
N LEU A 597 -5.19 28.73 30.02
CA LEU A 597 -4.05 28.06 29.38
C LEU A 597 -3.66 26.78 30.11
N SER A 598 -4.40 26.34 31.13
CA SER A 598 -4.08 25.18 31.97
C SER A 598 -3.81 23.90 31.17
N ALA A 599 -4.54 23.68 30.07
CA ALA A 599 -4.37 22.55 29.16
C ALA A 599 -3.00 22.46 28.49
N LEU A 600 -2.23 23.56 28.47
CA LEU A 600 -0.88 23.58 27.90
C LEU A 600 0.19 23.12 28.90
N SER A 601 -0.16 22.96 30.17
CA SER A 601 0.80 22.65 31.23
C SER A 601 1.58 21.36 30.95
N GLY A 602 2.90 21.40 31.14
CA GLY A 602 3.75 20.22 31.02
C GLY A 602 4.01 19.73 29.58
N LEU A 603 3.48 20.41 28.54
CA LEU A 603 3.70 19.99 27.16
C LEU A 603 5.21 20.10 26.79
N PRO A 604 5.89 18.96 26.49
CA PRO A 604 7.35 18.93 26.41
C PRO A 604 7.91 19.61 25.16
N SER A 605 7.16 19.63 24.07
CA SER A 605 7.61 20.18 22.78
C SER A 605 7.25 21.65 22.58
N LEU A 606 6.45 22.25 23.46
CA LEU A 606 5.85 23.57 23.25
C LEU A 606 6.90 24.67 23.44
N ARG A 607 7.19 25.40 22.37
CA ARG A 607 8.27 26.42 22.31
C ARG A 607 7.76 27.84 22.14
N ALA A 608 6.67 28.01 21.40
CA ALA A 608 6.19 29.33 21.00
C ALA A 608 4.68 29.50 21.21
N LEU A 609 4.30 30.60 21.88
CA LEU A 609 2.92 31.00 22.14
C LEU A 609 2.65 32.40 21.58
N TYR A 610 1.58 32.58 20.83
CA TYR A 610 1.17 33.89 20.31
C TYR A 610 -0.27 34.17 20.73
N PHE A 611 -0.46 35.11 21.64
CA PHE A 611 -1.73 35.41 22.31
C PHE A 611 -2.01 36.91 22.36
N ASP A 612 -1.36 37.72 21.52
CA ASP A 612 -1.60 39.16 21.47
C ASP A 612 -3.12 39.43 21.30
N SER A 613 -3.66 40.29 22.15
CA SER A 613 -5.09 40.64 22.22
C SER A 613 -6.03 39.48 22.54
N ALA A 614 -5.54 38.39 23.14
CA ALA A 614 -6.37 37.34 23.72
C ALA A 614 -6.89 37.71 25.12
N ALA A 615 -7.89 36.99 25.62
CA ALA A 615 -8.49 37.20 26.94
C ALA A 615 -7.66 36.62 28.11
N VAL A 616 -6.41 36.23 27.87
CA VAL A 616 -5.49 35.66 28.85
C VAL A 616 -5.21 36.68 29.96
N LYS A 617 -5.34 36.23 31.21
CA LYS A 617 -5.01 37.02 32.40
C LYS A 617 -3.90 36.40 33.23
N GLU A 618 -3.63 35.11 33.08
CA GLU A 618 -2.62 34.38 33.83
C GLU A 618 -1.77 33.55 32.88
N ILE A 619 -0.44 33.60 33.05
CA ILE A 619 0.51 32.87 32.22
C ILE A 619 1.52 32.06 33.04
N SER A 620 1.15 31.72 34.28
CA SER A 620 1.93 30.86 35.18
C SER A 620 2.23 29.48 34.57
N VAL A 621 1.37 29.00 33.66
CA VAL A 621 1.55 27.75 32.91
C VAL A 621 2.91 27.67 32.20
N ILE A 622 3.46 28.82 31.77
CA ILE A 622 4.74 28.87 31.06
C ILE A 622 5.88 28.34 31.94
N ASN A 623 5.79 28.49 33.26
CA ASN A 623 6.79 27.95 34.19
C ASN A 623 6.85 26.42 34.18
N ALA A 624 5.77 25.74 33.76
CA ALA A 624 5.69 24.29 33.66
C ALA A 624 6.11 23.75 32.27
N LEU A 625 6.51 24.63 31.34
CA LEU A 625 6.91 24.25 29.98
C LEU A 625 8.43 24.10 29.89
N PRO A 626 8.98 22.87 29.83
CA PRO A 626 10.42 22.66 29.87
C PRO A 626 11.16 23.21 28.64
N GLY A 627 10.47 23.29 27.49
CA GLY A 627 11.02 23.73 26.21
C GLY A 627 10.65 25.15 25.80
N PHE A 628 10.00 25.94 26.65
CA PHE A 628 9.49 27.25 26.25
C PHE A 628 10.61 28.20 25.81
N ARG A 629 10.35 28.97 24.76
CA ARG A 629 11.31 29.93 24.18
C ARG A 629 10.73 31.32 24.03
N ILE A 630 9.51 31.44 23.51
CA ILE A 630 8.93 32.75 23.22
C ILE A 630 7.42 32.79 23.42
N GLY A 631 6.93 33.88 23.99
CA GLY A 631 5.50 34.15 24.18
C GLY A 631 5.14 35.59 23.88
N TYR A 632 4.06 35.82 23.14
CA TYR A 632 3.52 37.15 22.86
C TYR A 632 2.14 37.30 23.50
N PHE A 633 1.98 38.30 24.35
CA PHE A 633 0.79 38.56 25.17
C PHE A 633 0.50 40.07 25.31
N ASP A 634 0.82 40.86 24.28
CA ASP A 634 0.45 42.27 24.24
C ASP A 634 -1.07 42.44 24.23
N HIS A 635 -1.58 43.44 24.95
CA HIS A 635 -3.03 43.69 25.09
C HIS A 635 -3.81 42.53 25.75
N CYS A 636 -3.12 41.62 26.43
CA CYS A 636 -3.73 40.69 27.38
C CYS A 636 -3.95 41.39 28.75
N GLY A 637 -4.80 40.81 29.59
CA GLY A 637 -5.06 41.31 30.95
C GLY A 637 -3.95 41.01 31.96
N ILE A 638 -2.70 40.89 31.50
CA ILE A 638 -1.54 40.50 32.32
C ILE A 638 -1.02 41.71 33.10
N THR A 639 -0.67 41.49 34.36
CA THR A 639 -0.17 42.51 35.27
C THR A 639 1.31 42.29 35.60
N ALA A 640 2.05 43.37 35.83
CA ALA A 640 3.47 43.32 36.21
C ALA A 640 3.72 42.52 37.51
N THR A 641 2.72 42.38 38.39
CA THR A 641 2.80 41.59 39.61
C THR A 641 2.95 40.10 39.35
N GLN A 642 2.43 39.59 38.23
CA GLN A 642 2.52 38.16 37.87
C GLN A 642 3.92 37.76 37.41
N MET A 643 4.79 38.74 37.11
CA MET A 643 6.17 38.52 36.66
C MET A 643 7.14 38.22 37.81
N LYS A 644 6.74 38.46 39.06
CA LYS A 644 7.60 38.31 40.25
C LYS A 644 7.94 36.85 40.56
N ASP A 645 6.99 35.95 40.27
CA ASP A 645 7.10 34.51 40.57
C ASP A 645 7.63 33.71 39.38
N TRP A 646 8.16 34.38 38.35
CA TRP A 646 8.69 33.71 37.16
C TRP A 646 10.11 33.22 37.37
N THR A 647 10.23 31.91 37.39
CA THR A 647 11.47 31.16 37.58
C THR A 647 11.81 30.38 36.32
N PHE A 648 12.29 31.05 35.26
CA PHE A 648 12.79 30.30 34.11
C PHE A 648 14.04 29.50 34.46
N HIS A 649 14.14 28.28 33.93
CA HIS A 649 15.36 27.46 33.95
C HIS A 649 16.40 27.91 32.91
N GLU A 650 16.00 28.69 31.90
CA GLU A 650 16.89 29.23 30.86
C GLU A 650 16.73 30.77 30.76
N ASP A 651 17.83 31.51 30.86
CA ASP A 651 17.86 32.99 30.73
C ASP A 651 17.47 33.50 29.32
N SER A 652 17.24 32.61 28.35
CA SER A 652 16.93 32.94 26.95
C SER A 652 15.43 33.00 26.60
N ALA A 653 14.53 32.61 27.51
CA ALA A 653 13.09 32.68 27.25
C ALA A 653 12.57 34.13 27.30
N ILE A 654 11.74 34.50 26.32
CA ILE A 654 11.23 35.87 26.18
C ILE A 654 9.71 35.84 26.28
N VAL A 655 9.16 36.70 27.13
CA VAL A 655 7.71 36.98 27.13
C VAL A 655 7.50 38.46 26.83
N VAL A 656 6.79 38.71 25.74
CA VAL A 656 6.49 40.03 25.20
C VAL A 656 5.09 40.44 25.65
N PHE A 657 4.98 41.55 26.37
CA PHE A 657 3.74 42.14 26.86
C PHE A 657 3.96 43.65 27.05
N ARG A 658 2.94 44.49 27.27
CA ARG A 658 3.14 45.95 27.49
C ARG A 658 4.09 46.65 26.49
N THR A 659 4.18 46.19 25.24
CA THR A 659 5.15 46.67 24.25
C THR A 659 5.05 48.18 24.02
N GLN A 660 3.83 48.73 24.01
CA GLN A 660 3.63 50.17 23.84
C GLN A 660 4.23 50.98 24.99
N GLU A 661 4.09 50.52 26.23
CA GLU A 661 4.71 51.14 27.41
C GLU A 661 6.25 51.16 27.28
N LEU A 662 6.85 50.05 26.84
CA LEU A 662 8.30 49.97 26.67
C LEU A 662 8.81 50.81 25.50
N ARG A 663 8.03 50.93 24.42
CA ARG A 663 8.37 51.84 23.30
C ARG A 663 8.32 53.29 23.74
N ASP A 664 7.29 53.68 24.49
CA ASP A 664 7.17 55.02 25.04
C ASP A 664 8.28 55.30 26.06
N TRP A 665 8.61 54.32 26.91
CA TRP A 665 9.75 54.39 27.81
C TRP A 665 11.05 54.64 27.05
N TRP A 666 11.36 53.82 26.04
CA TRP A 666 12.58 53.96 25.23
C TRP A 666 12.67 55.31 24.53
N GLY A 667 11.58 55.75 23.90
CA GLY A 667 11.51 57.02 23.18
C GLY A 667 11.66 58.25 24.09
N ASN A 668 11.30 58.12 25.37
CA ASN A 668 11.44 59.18 26.37
C ASN A 668 12.75 59.08 27.19
N LEU A 669 13.62 58.11 26.92
CA LEU A 669 14.92 58.01 27.58
C LEU A 669 15.81 59.19 27.21
N PRO A 670 16.55 59.78 28.17
CA PRO A 670 17.66 60.67 27.84
C PRO A 670 18.69 59.96 26.95
N ASP A 671 19.31 60.69 26.01
CA ASP A 671 20.30 60.14 25.08
C ASP A 671 21.37 59.30 25.78
N VAL A 672 21.87 59.77 26.92
CA VAL A 672 22.86 59.06 27.75
C VAL A 672 22.43 57.65 28.14
N TRP A 673 21.14 57.45 28.47
CA TRP A 673 20.62 56.11 28.79
C TRP A 673 20.49 55.24 27.54
N GLN A 674 20.04 55.81 26.42
CA GLN A 674 20.01 55.07 25.15
C GLN A 674 21.43 54.67 24.76
N ASP A 675 22.41 55.56 24.88
CA ASP A 675 23.82 55.30 24.57
C ASP A 675 24.37 54.13 25.40
N ILE A 676 24.16 54.14 26.73
CA ILE A 676 24.51 53.01 27.61
C ILE A 676 23.91 51.70 27.08
N PHE A 677 22.61 51.68 26.81
CA PHE A 677 21.93 50.45 26.41
C PHE A 677 22.34 49.98 25.01
N ARG A 678 22.59 50.90 24.07
CA ARG A 678 23.08 50.55 22.73
C ARG A 678 24.50 50.00 22.77
N ASP A 679 25.40 50.64 23.52
CA ASP A 679 26.80 50.25 23.57
C ASP A 679 27.01 48.95 24.37
N GLN A 680 26.27 48.77 25.47
CA GLN A 680 26.43 47.60 26.34
C GLN A 680 25.64 46.37 25.89
N TYR A 681 24.52 46.55 25.20
CA TYR A 681 23.58 45.47 24.85
C TYR A 681 23.22 45.38 23.37
N ASP A 682 23.99 46.04 22.50
CA ASP A 682 23.80 46.04 21.04
C ASP A 682 22.38 46.46 20.61
N MET A 683 21.81 47.41 21.34
CA MET A 683 20.47 47.90 21.03
C MET A 683 20.49 48.78 19.77
N SER A 684 19.50 48.58 18.90
CA SER A 684 19.31 49.46 17.74
C SER A 684 18.73 50.82 18.19
N ARG A 685 18.75 51.82 17.29
CA ARG A 685 18.09 53.13 17.56
C ARG A 685 16.56 53.01 17.69
N ARG A 686 15.98 51.99 17.06
CA ARG A 686 14.55 51.68 17.07
C ARG A 686 14.41 50.19 17.41
N PRO A 687 14.63 49.80 18.67
CA PRO A 687 14.60 48.41 19.06
C PRO A 687 13.19 47.84 18.83
N ASP A 688 13.14 46.58 18.39
CA ASP A 688 11.88 45.86 18.31
C ASP A 688 11.38 45.45 19.70
N ARG A 689 10.20 44.84 19.74
CA ARG A 689 9.55 44.44 20.99
C ARG A 689 10.35 43.40 21.76
N GLU A 690 11.03 42.48 21.07
CA GLU A 690 11.82 41.43 21.70
C GLU A 690 13.07 42.01 22.35
N ALA A 691 13.79 42.88 21.64
CA ALA A 691 14.96 43.58 22.18
C ALA A 691 14.63 44.40 23.43
N LEU A 692 13.49 45.12 23.45
CA LEU A 692 13.04 45.86 24.63
C LEU A 692 12.73 44.96 25.83
N HIS A 693 12.12 43.79 25.59
CA HIS A 693 11.80 42.81 26.63
C HIS A 693 13.04 42.08 27.14
N GLN A 694 13.95 41.71 26.24
CA GLN A 694 15.25 41.16 26.60
C GLN A 694 16.02 42.15 27.48
N LEU A 695 16.07 43.43 27.10
CA LEU A 695 16.74 44.48 27.89
C LEU A 695 16.10 44.62 29.28
N THR A 696 14.79 44.88 29.34
CA THR A 696 14.09 45.13 30.61
C THR A 696 13.87 43.87 31.46
N GLY A 697 14.09 42.69 30.89
CA GLY A 697 14.11 41.41 31.59
C GLY A 697 15.45 41.07 32.25
N ARG A 698 16.51 41.87 32.07
CA ARG A 698 17.83 41.59 32.64
C ARG A 698 17.84 41.64 34.16
N HIS A 699 18.60 40.71 34.76
CA HIS A 699 18.83 40.65 36.20
C HIS A 699 19.89 41.64 36.70
N THR A 700 20.78 42.11 35.83
CA THR A 700 21.90 42.98 36.21
C THR A 700 22.00 44.17 35.27
N LEU A 701 22.25 45.34 35.86
CA LEU A 701 22.54 46.58 35.15
C LEU A 701 23.78 47.24 35.77
N GLU A 702 24.75 47.60 34.92
CA GLU A 702 26.02 48.20 35.35
C GLU A 702 26.45 49.35 34.44
N PHE A 703 26.85 50.49 35.01
CA PHE A 703 27.43 51.62 34.28
C PHE A 703 28.40 52.44 35.13
N GLN A 704 29.51 52.90 34.56
CA GLN A 704 30.56 53.63 35.31
C GLN A 704 30.97 54.92 34.57
N SER A 705 31.24 55.97 35.34
CA SER A 705 31.77 57.25 34.85
C SER A 705 30.85 57.95 33.83
N VAL A 706 29.54 57.72 33.93
CA VAL A 706 28.53 58.35 33.09
C VAL A 706 27.72 59.38 33.88
N ILE A 707 27.78 60.65 33.48
CA ILE A 707 27.05 61.75 34.14
C ILE A 707 25.58 61.70 33.71
N MET A 708 24.68 61.52 34.68
CA MET A 708 23.24 61.39 34.39
C MET A 708 22.35 61.99 35.46
N LYS A 709 21.14 62.42 35.06
CA LYS A 709 20.20 63.16 35.92
C LYS A 709 19.45 62.30 36.94
N GLY A 710 19.53 60.97 36.88
CA GLY A 710 18.91 60.07 37.86
C GLY A 710 18.54 58.69 37.33
N LEU A 711 17.99 57.85 38.22
CA LEU A 711 17.74 56.42 38.03
C LEU A 711 16.32 56.07 37.53
N LYS A 712 15.50 57.04 37.13
CA LYS A 712 14.09 56.78 36.74
C LYS A 712 13.95 55.67 35.68
N PRO A 713 14.82 55.58 34.64
CA PRO A 713 14.72 54.50 33.64
C PRO A 713 14.84 53.08 34.18
N VAL A 714 15.52 52.89 35.32
CA VAL A 714 15.70 51.57 35.94
C VAL A 714 14.37 50.94 36.38
N MET A 715 13.34 51.76 36.61
CA MET A 715 12.01 51.28 37.00
C MET A 715 11.33 50.39 35.95
N ALA A 716 11.80 50.39 34.69
CA ALA A 716 11.28 49.50 33.65
C ALA A 716 11.76 48.04 33.80
N PHE A 717 12.86 47.82 34.55
CA PHE A 717 13.50 46.52 34.72
C PHE A 717 12.83 45.71 35.84
N GLN A 718 11.81 44.92 35.49
CA GLN A 718 10.99 44.21 36.47
C GLN A 718 11.71 43.05 37.19
N ARG A 719 12.79 42.54 36.57
CA ARG A 719 13.57 41.40 37.08
C ARG A 719 14.95 41.81 37.62
N LEU A 720 15.19 43.11 37.80
CA LEU A 720 16.50 43.60 38.23
C LEU A 720 16.85 43.12 39.65
N LYS A 721 17.91 42.34 39.77
CA LYS A 721 18.46 41.84 41.04
C LYS A 721 19.74 42.57 41.44
N SER A 722 20.50 43.09 40.49
CA SER A 722 21.76 43.77 40.77
C SER A 722 21.87 45.08 39.98
N LEU A 723 22.11 46.17 40.70
CA LEU A 723 22.39 47.47 40.13
C LEU A 723 23.77 47.95 40.60
N SER A 724 24.66 48.22 39.65
CA SER A 724 25.97 48.80 39.94
C SER A 724 26.20 50.09 39.16
N PHE A 725 26.60 51.14 39.86
CA PHE A 725 27.05 52.37 39.22
C PHE A 725 28.07 53.13 40.04
N SER A 726 29.03 53.76 39.38
CA SER A 726 30.05 54.56 40.07
C SER A 726 30.44 55.79 39.29
N ASP A 727 30.80 56.86 40.01
CA ASP A 727 31.24 58.13 39.41
C ASP A 727 30.19 58.76 38.46
N SER A 728 28.90 58.62 38.77
CA SER A 728 27.77 59.00 37.89
C SER A 728 27.00 60.26 38.30
N GLN A 729 27.42 60.93 39.39
CA GLN A 729 26.78 62.14 39.94
C GLN A 729 25.31 61.93 40.37
N ILE A 730 24.90 60.69 40.63
CA ILE A 730 23.54 60.37 41.07
C ILE A 730 23.40 60.71 42.56
N SER A 731 22.43 61.57 42.90
CA SER A 731 22.19 61.98 44.28
C SER A 731 20.97 61.34 44.94
N SER A 732 20.08 60.73 44.16
CA SER A 732 18.81 60.18 44.64
C SER A 732 18.59 58.73 44.20
N LEU A 733 18.30 57.87 45.17
CA LEU A 733 17.93 56.46 44.98
C LEU A 733 16.41 56.23 44.91
N GLN A 734 15.59 57.29 44.93
CA GLN A 734 14.12 57.18 44.99
C GLN A 734 13.50 56.18 43.99
N PRO A 735 13.97 56.08 42.71
CA PRO A 735 13.45 55.09 41.77
C PRO A 735 13.61 53.62 42.19
N LEU A 736 14.52 53.30 43.10
CA LEU A 736 14.77 51.92 43.56
C LEU A 736 13.70 51.42 44.54
N SER A 737 12.91 52.32 45.14
CA SER A 737 11.89 51.97 46.14
C SER A 737 10.80 51.01 45.65
N VAL A 738 10.61 50.91 44.33
CA VAL A 738 9.63 50.01 43.70
C VAL A 738 10.24 48.71 43.17
N ILE A 739 11.57 48.56 43.22
CA ILE A 739 12.30 47.40 42.69
C ILE A 739 12.49 46.36 43.80
N ALA A 740 11.37 45.76 44.22
CA ALA A 740 11.35 44.79 45.32
C ALA A 740 12.21 43.53 45.08
N THR A 741 12.64 43.30 43.83
CA THR A 741 13.51 42.18 43.41
C THR A 741 15.00 42.46 43.60
N LEU A 742 15.40 43.67 44.00
CA LEU A 742 16.80 44.06 44.09
C LEU A 742 17.51 43.35 45.26
N GLU A 743 18.52 42.55 44.93
CA GLU A 743 19.38 41.82 45.87
C GLU A 743 20.72 42.54 46.10
N LYS A 744 21.21 43.31 45.12
CA LYS A 744 22.52 43.97 45.18
C LYS A 744 22.47 45.41 44.70
N LEU A 745 23.00 46.32 45.51
CA LEU A 745 23.15 47.73 45.14
C LEU A 745 24.59 48.21 45.39
N HIS A 746 25.31 48.53 44.33
CA HIS A 746 26.66 49.08 44.41
C HIS A 746 26.66 50.49 43.81
N CYS A 747 26.76 51.52 44.64
CA CYS A 747 26.73 52.91 44.19
C CYS A 747 27.92 53.78 44.67
N PRO A 748 29.18 53.27 44.67
CA PRO A 748 30.29 54.02 45.26
C PRO A 748 30.60 55.30 44.49
N ARG A 749 31.20 56.29 45.17
CA ARG A 749 31.60 57.59 44.59
C ARG A 749 30.45 58.34 43.92
N ASN A 750 29.30 58.41 44.59
CA ASN A 750 28.16 59.20 44.16
C ASN A 750 27.66 60.10 45.30
N PRO A 751 27.10 61.28 45.00
CA PRO A 751 26.59 62.21 46.01
C PRO A 751 25.22 61.78 46.59
N VAL A 752 25.04 60.48 46.87
CA VAL A 752 23.82 59.92 47.45
C VAL A 752 23.73 60.30 48.94
N GLY A 753 22.71 61.06 49.32
CA GLY A 753 22.58 61.56 50.69
C GLY A 753 21.79 60.67 51.65
N SER A 754 21.00 59.72 51.15
CA SER A 754 20.07 58.93 51.99
C SER A 754 19.77 57.55 51.39
N LEU A 755 19.57 56.57 52.28
CA LEU A 755 19.14 55.21 51.97
C LEU A 755 17.64 54.97 52.17
N GLU A 756 16.86 56.00 52.53
CA GLU A 756 15.40 55.89 52.75
C GLU A 756 14.67 55.08 51.63
N PRO A 757 14.98 55.25 50.33
CA PRO A 757 14.32 54.47 49.27
C PRO A 757 14.48 52.95 49.38
N LEU A 758 15.47 52.46 50.13
CA LEU A 758 15.75 51.02 50.26
C LEU A 758 14.96 50.37 51.40
N GLN A 759 14.18 51.13 52.17
CA GLN A 759 13.56 50.68 53.42
C GLN A 759 12.64 49.46 53.28
N LEU A 760 11.99 49.32 52.12
CA LEU A 760 11.05 48.23 51.84
C LEU A 760 11.70 47.07 51.06
N LEU A 761 13.00 47.15 50.75
CA LEU A 761 13.70 46.17 49.93
C LEU A 761 14.31 45.06 50.79
N SER A 762 13.47 44.14 51.27
CA SER A 762 13.88 43.02 52.14
C SER A 762 14.76 41.97 51.45
N GLU A 763 14.80 41.96 50.11
CA GLU A 763 15.61 41.01 49.33
C GLU A 763 17.09 41.40 49.23
N LEU A 764 17.49 42.56 49.77
CA LEU A 764 18.87 43.04 49.71
C LEU A 764 19.85 42.12 50.47
N LYS A 765 20.89 41.70 49.75
CA LYS A 765 22.01 40.86 50.19
C LYS A 765 23.34 41.61 50.18
N GLU A 766 23.55 42.53 49.24
CA GLU A 766 24.82 43.26 49.11
C GLU A 766 24.58 44.75 48.89
N VAL A 767 25.14 45.59 49.77
CA VAL A 767 25.10 47.05 49.63
C VAL A 767 26.50 47.63 49.69
N ASN A 768 26.93 48.32 48.63
CA ASN A 768 28.17 49.08 48.59
C ASN A 768 27.88 50.56 48.34
N ILE A 769 28.11 51.38 49.37
CA ILE A 769 27.88 52.83 49.39
C ILE A 769 29.19 53.58 49.70
N GLU A 770 30.34 53.00 49.35
CA GLU A 770 31.65 53.60 49.59
C GLU A 770 31.78 55.01 48.99
N GLN A 771 32.42 55.92 49.73
CA GLN A 771 32.66 57.30 49.28
C GLN A 771 31.36 58.04 48.92
N THR A 772 30.34 57.93 49.79
CA THR A 772 29.06 58.66 49.71
C THR A 772 28.85 59.50 50.99
N PRO A 773 28.07 60.60 50.95
CA PRO A 773 27.79 61.45 52.13
C PRO A 773 26.75 60.85 53.11
N ILE A 774 26.48 59.55 53.03
CA ILE A 774 25.48 58.87 53.86
C ILE A 774 25.94 58.83 55.32
N GLN A 775 25.02 59.09 56.23
CA GLN A 775 25.25 59.13 57.67
C GLN A 775 24.42 58.11 58.47
N ASP A 776 23.31 57.62 57.91
CA ASP A 776 22.33 56.80 58.60
C ASP A 776 22.06 55.50 57.85
N LEU A 777 22.23 54.37 58.55
CA LEU A 777 21.95 53.02 58.06
C LEU A 777 20.56 52.52 58.48
N SER A 778 19.82 53.25 59.33
CA SER A 778 18.50 52.84 59.83
C SER A 778 17.49 52.43 58.73
N PRO A 779 17.51 53.00 57.51
CA PRO A 779 16.64 52.52 56.43
C PRO A 779 16.86 51.05 56.08
N LEU A 780 18.04 50.47 56.31
CA LEU A 780 18.33 49.07 55.99
C LEU A 780 17.80 48.07 57.03
N GLN A 781 17.09 48.52 58.07
CA GLN A 781 16.63 47.66 59.18
C GLN A 781 15.83 46.42 58.77
N ASN A 782 15.15 46.45 57.61
CA ASN A 782 14.34 45.36 57.10
C ASN A 782 15.10 44.41 56.15
N ALA A 783 16.36 44.69 55.83
CA ALA A 783 17.18 43.87 54.94
C ALA A 783 17.80 42.69 55.69
N ASN A 784 16.95 41.78 56.17
CA ASN A 784 17.34 40.61 56.97
C ASN A 784 18.16 39.56 56.19
N LYS A 785 18.16 39.63 54.85
CA LYS A 785 18.97 38.80 53.95
C LYS A 785 20.37 39.40 53.66
N MET A 786 20.75 40.49 54.33
CA MET A 786 22.03 41.16 54.08
C MET A 786 23.21 40.25 54.40
N GLU A 787 24.05 39.97 53.40
CA GLU A 787 25.27 39.17 53.51
C GLU A 787 26.53 40.06 53.54
N LYS A 788 26.48 41.22 52.89
CA LYS A 788 27.66 42.08 52.73
C LYS A 788 27.30 43.56 52.68
N ILE A 789 27.97 44.35 53.51
CA ILE A 789 27.84 45.81 53.50
C ILE A 789 29.22 46.49 53.44
N ILE A 790 29.37 47.42 52.49
CA ILE A 790 30.56 48.24 52.29
C ILE A 790 30.14 49.71 52.39
N PHE A 791 30.70 50.42 53.36
CA PHE A 791 30.46 51.85 53.57
C PHE A 791 31.75 52.59 53.94
N ASN A 792 32.86 52.18 53.32
CA ASN A 792 34.15 52.84 53.46
C ASN A 792 34.04 54.34 53.12
N SER A 793 34.77 55.19 53.85
CA SER A 793 34.85 56.64 53.60
C SER A 793 33.47 57.34 53.58
N THR A 794 32.59 56.96 54.51
CA THR A 794 31.28 57.59 54.76
C THR A 794 31.26 58.29 56.13
N GLU A 795 30.17 58.98 56.45
CA GLU A 795 30.01 59.70 57.73
C GLU A 795 29.19 58.91 58.78
N ILE A 796 28.98 57.61 58.54
CA ILE A 796 28.23 56.70 59.41
C ILE A 796 28.92 56.54 60.77
N LYS A 797 28.16 56.72 61.85
CA LYS A 797 28.61 56.59 63.24
C LYS A 797 27.94 55.44 63.99
N ASP A 798 26.67 55.21 63.69
CA ASP A 798 25.82 54.24 64.34
C ASP A 798 25.66 53.02 63.43
N ILE A 799 26.08 51.86 63.94
CA ILE A 799 26.01 50.57 63.26
C ILE A 799 25.02 49.61 63.94
N SER A 800 24.22 50.10 64.90
CA SER A 800 23.29 49.27 65.68
C SER A 800 22.30 48.48 64.83
N VAL A 801 21.90 49.03 63.68
CA VAL A 801 21.02 48.35 62.72
C VAL A 801 21.61 47.04 62.19
N LEU A 802 22.94 46.92 62.12
CA LEU A 802 23.61 45.71 61.62
C LEU A 802 23.39 44.51 62.54
N ALA A 803 23.08 44.73 63.83
CA ALA A 803 22.74 43.66 64.77
C ALA A 803 21.50 42.85 64.32
N ASN A 804 20.62 43.45 63.51
CA ASN A 804 19.40 42.82 63.01
C ASN A 804 19.61 42.05 61.69
N MET A 805 20.86 41.84 61.25
CA MET A 805 21.21 41.19 59.99
C MET A 805 21.94 39.86 60.26
N PRO A 806 21.22 38.76 60.56
CA PRO A 806 21.84 37.50 60.98
C PRO A 806 22.68 36.84 59.89
N GLU A 807 22.40 37.11 58.61
CA GLU A 807 23.13 36.55 57.46
C GLU A 807 24.41 37.33 57.12
N LEU A 808 24.77 38.36 57.88
CA LEU A 808 25.88 39.25 57.56
C LEU A 808 27.23 38.53 57.71
N ARG A 809 28.02 38.52 56.64
CA ARG A 809 29.33 37.86 56.54
C ARG A 809 30.46 38.85 56.37
N VAL A 810 30.23 39.93 55.63
CA VAL A 810 31.28 40.92 55.28
C VAL A 810 30.86 42.34 55.64
N ILE A 811 31.69 43.01 56.44
CA ILE A 811 31.53 44.43 56.79
C ILE A 811 32.81 45.17 56.43
N GLU A 812 32.73 46.17 55.55
CA GLU A 812 33.83 47.08 55.26
C GLU A 812 33.43 48.51 55.60
N MET A 813 34.11 49.10 56.57
CA MET A 813 33.80 50.42 57.14
C MET A 813 35.06 51.24 57.43
N ALA A 814 36.10 51.07 56.61
CA ALA A 814 37.33 51.81 56.72
C ALA A 814 37.10 53.32 56.52
N ASN A 815 37.89 54.16 57.18
CA ASN A 815 37.77 55.63 57.08
C ASN A 815 36.40 56.17 57.52
N THR A 816 35.82 55.66 58.62
CA THR A 816 34.51 56.11 59.15
C THR A 816 34.60 56.59 60.61
N PRO A 817 33.68 57.44 61.09
CA PRO A 817 33.68 57.92 62.48
C PRO A 817 33.12 56.91 63.51
N VAL A 818 32.91 55.63 63.14
CA VAL A 818 32.43 54.55 64.03
C VAL A 818 33.37 54.40 65.23
N ARG A 819 32.79 54.21 66.44
CA ARG A 819 33.53 54.23 67.72
C ARG A 819 33.62 52.88 68.41
N ASN A 820 32.75 51.93 68.07
CA ASN A 820 32.64 50.66 68.79
C ASN A 820 32.03 49.57 67.89
N LEU A 821 32.23 48.30 68.25
CA LEU A 821 31.80 47.11 67.51
C LEU A 821 30.79 46.25 68.30
N LYS A 822 30.34 46.73 69.46
CA LYS A 822 29.60 45.91 70.43
C LYS A 822 28.32 45.36 69.83
N GLU A 823 27.65 46.16 69.03
CA GLU A 823 26.36 45.84 68.43
C GLU A 823 26.44 44.69 67.42
N ILE A 824 27.63 44.38 66.89
CA ILE A 824 27.85 43.26 65.96
C ILE A 824 28.63 42.09 66.59
N GLU A 825 28.95 42.13 67.89
CA GLU A 825 29.67 41.06 68.60
C GLU A 825 28.88 39.73 68.65
N GLU A 826 27.55 39.78 68.51
CA GLU A 826 26.67 38.61 68.63
C GLU A 826 26.32 37.96 67.27
N LEU A 827 26.77 38.54 66.14
CA LEU A 827 26.50 37.99 64.81
C LEU A 827 27.33 36.72 64.57
N SER A 828 26.68 35.58 64.35
CA SER A 828 27.34 34.28 64.27
C SER A 828 28.05 33.98 62.94
N ASN A 829 27.71 34.72 61.89
CA ASN A 829 28.13 34.42 60.51
C ASN A 829 29.23 35.34 59.97
N LEU A 830 29.80 36.22 60.82
CA LEU A 830 30.81 37.18 60.37
C LEU A 830 32.13 36.50 59.95
N GLU A 831 32.53 36.74 58.71
CA GLU A 831 33.77 36.23 58.10
C GLU A 831 34.84 37.31 58.00
N LEU A 832 34.46 38.55 57.69
CA LEU A 832 35.39 39.66 57.46
C LEU A 832 34.85 40.98 58.00
N VAL A 833 35.64 41.64 58.84
CA VAL A 833 35.41 43.03 59.27
C VAL A 833 36.65 43.86 58.94
N ARG A 834 36.53 44.81 58.01
CA ARG A 834 37.57 45.82 57.72
C ARG A 834 37.19 47.16 58.34
N CYS A 835 37.98 47.64 59.29
CA CYS A 835 37.66 48.85 60.08
C CYS A 835 38.87 49.71 60.44
N PHE A 836 39.91 49.73 59.58
CA PHE A 836 41.08 50.60 59.74
C PHE A 836 40.71 52.09 59.53
N ASN A 837 41.49 52.98 60.14
CA ASN A 837 41.22 54.42 60.16
C ASN A 837 39.78 54.77 60.65
N THR A 838 39.34 54.12 61.72
CA THR A 838 38.07 54.43 62.43
C THR A 838 38.35 55.10 63.78
N ARG A 839 37.30 55.41 64.55
CA ARG A 839 37.43 55.92 65.93
C ARG A 839 37.28 54.81 66.98
N ILE A 840 37.41 53.55 66.57
CA ILE A 840 37.41 52.40 67.45
C ILE A 840 38.79 52.34 68.13
N SER A 841 38.84 52.10 69.44
CA SER A 841 40.11 51.94 70.15
C SER A 841 40.66 50.52 70.02
N ASP A 842 41.98 50.35 70.06
CA ASP A 842 42.65 49.03 70.02
C ASP A 842 42.04 48.05 71.04
N LYS A 843 41.74 48.54 72.24
CA LYS A 843 41.09 47.74 73.30
C LYS A 843 39.75 47.16 72.86
N ARG A 844 38.93 47.92 72.13
CA ARG A 844 37.62 47.47 71.64
C ARG A 844 37.76 46.48 70.49
N VAL A 845 38.74 46.67 69.61
CA VAL A 845 39.06 45.71 68.54
C VAL A 845 39.55 44.39 69.11
N GLU A 846 40.45 44.42 70.08
CA GLU A 846 40.93 43.20 70.75
C GLU A 846 39.83 42.50 71.56
N SER A 847 38.87 43.25 72.11
CA SER A 847 37.65 42.67 72.72
C SER A 847 36.80 41.95 71.68
N PHE A 848 36.54 42.60 70.54
CA PHE A 848 35.76 42.03 69.45
C PHE A 848 36.43 40.76 68.87
N LYS A 849 37.74 40.77 68.60
CA LYS A 849 38.49 39.59 68.12
C LYS A 849 38.38 38.39 69.08
N LYS A 850 38.28 38.63 70.39
CA LYS A 850 38.06 37.56 71.38
C LYS A 850 36.63 37.03 71.35
N ALA A 851 35.64 37.90 71.14
CA ALA A 851 34.24 37.52 71.02
C ALA A 851 33.96 36.78 69.69
N GLN A 852 34.68 37.12 68.62
CA GLN A 852 34.51 36.61 67.25
C GLN A 852 35.82 36.03 66.69
N PRO A 853 36.31 34.88 67.21
CA PRO A 853 37.64 34.35 66.86
C PRO A 853 37.77 33.83 65.44
N ASN A 854 36.64 33.53 64.78
CA ASN A 854 36.59 33.01 63.41
C ASN A 854 36.44 34.13 62.36
N CYS A 855 36.20 35.37 62.79
CA CYS A 855 36.08 36.52 61.90
C CYS A 855 37.47 37.12 61.61
N GLN A 856 37.80 37.31 60.34
CA GLN A 856 39.00 38.04 59.94
C GLN A 856 38.80 39.54 60.20
N VAL A 857 39.55 40.11 61.14
CA VAL A 857 39.50 41.55 61.45
C VAL A 857 40.73 42.26 60.88
N VAL A 858 40.50 43.17 59.93
CA VAL A 858 41.54 44.05 59.35
C VAL A 858 41.43 45.44 59.97
N TYR A 859 42.39 45.77 60.84
CA TYR A 859 42.44 47.02 61.60
C TYR A 859 43.90 47.45 61.77
N TYR A 860 44.20 48.71 61.48
CA TYR A 860 45.49 49.37 61.69
C TYR A 860 45.33 50.90 61.72
#